data_AF-A0A1I7T7E4-F1
#
_entry.id   AF-A0A1I7T7E4-F1
#
_cell.length_a   1.000
_cell.length_b   1.000
_cell.length_c   1.000
_cell.angle_alpha   90.00
_cell.angle_beta   90.00
_cell.angle_gamma   90.00
#
_symmetry.space_group_name_H-M   'P 1'
#
loop_
_entity.id
_entity.type
_entity.pdbx_description
1 polymer ?
#
loop_
_entity_poly.entity_id
_entity_poly.type
_entity_poly.pdbx_seq_one_letter_code
_entity_poly.pdbx_strand_id
1 'polypeptide(L)'
;MFFRGHFHQFRRLGTALQWPLKDVRISENTKVLETHWSKTLLEGFENGKLNPSRRNEKKYILSMFPYPSGRLHIGHMRVYTISDATARYYRLNGYEVIHPIGWDSFGLPAENAARDKGVDPREWTLKNIETMREQLKRTKILFDWEREISTCEPEFFRWTQWIFCKLHDHGLVRRTSAEVNWDPIDKTVLAAEQIDGEGRSWRSGAPAEKRKLSQWMIETPKYAKRLQDGLRKMAEQWGEVADIQSNWIGKCDVWRFMLPVIGKNDEFIDLRIRNIHKIANAEFLILKKSHPMAAERNGAELPEKLPFEVLNGVTGRSIPAIVVDDDYRSSEEFFLNSRIGSFENDKDLVEKFGILEPKHKRVLTKNDIQEMAAFGGYGGYETSRTLTDWVVSRQRGWGTPIPMIQLENGKRVTSDRLPVLGTDRGQKSERGGVFDSDTLDTFFDSAWYYLRYLDPKNTKELSSKDSLQRMPVDVYVGGIEHAAVHMFFARFIAHFLNDIGVITTAEPFTDLIPQGIVRGKTFIDKSTGKFLHPNHVDPSDTSVEVVYQKMSKSKNNGVDLAAMIESEGVDMTRLRLLEAAAPRAPINWEETNLKGIKKLLDRIASINSTILENQGKRIEILEEKETQIRETFNFFVRNVGMCLEVLHLHNTALMRLQGFTNALKKIDSIYLANSPEGERAVKSLIVMLQVFCPHVAAEMWAALRPSDGLISNQPWPQTDSDAEIEFLLMIDGVSGGRPAVDRRLIEDLRLKDLWKRAEESEHSDILKMIKNKECKSKIKDFRAAKVFT
;
A
#
# COMPACT_ATOMS: atom_id res chain seq x y z
N MET A 1 -23.69 -32.04 46.39
CA MET A 1 -23.32 -30.84 47.18
C MET A 1 -21.93 -30.41 46.73
N PHE A 2 -21.68 -29.11 46.58
CA PHE A 2 -20.49 -28.45 45.98
C PHE A 2 -20.62 -27.98 44.52
N PHE A 3 -21.57 -27.08 44.29
CA PHE A 3 -21.35 -25.96 43.36
C PHE A 3 -20.64 -24.85 44.15
N ARG A 4 -19.36 -24.60 43.88
CA ARG A 4 -18.69 -23.35 44.31
C ARG A 4 -18.75 -22.37 43.15
N GLY A 5 -19.67 -21.41 43.26
CA GLY A 5 -19.76 -20.28 42.35
C GLY A 5 -18.45 -19.50 42.32
N HIS A 6 -17.89 -19.33 41.13
CA HIS A 6 -16.82 -18.39 40.88
C HIS A 6 -17.43 -16.99 40.83
N PHE A 7 -17.54 -16.33 41.99
CA PHE A 7 -17.65 -14.88 42.03
C PHE A 7 -16.29 -14.31 41.60
N HIS A 8 -16.16 -13.92 40.32
CA HIS A 8 -15.13 -12.98 39.93
C HIS A 8 -15.45 -11.64 40.61
N GLN A 9 -14.78 -11.37 41.74
CA GLN A 9 -14.67 -10.00 42.26
C GLN A 9 -13.94 -9.18 41.19
N PHE A 10 -14.69 -8.45 40.36
CA PHE A 10 -14.10 -7.46 39.47
C PHE A 10 -13.36 -6.43 40.33
N ARG A 11 -12.03 -6.43 40.26
CA ARG A 11 -11.19 -5.42 40.91
C ARG A 11 -11.58 -4.07 40.31
N ARG A 12 -12.09 -3.15 41.13
CA ARG A 12 -12.46 -1.79 40.67
C ARG A 12 -11.25 -1.15 39.99
N LEU A 13 -11.48 -0.59 38.80
CA LEU A 13 -10.47 0.19 38.10
C LEU A 13 -10.22 1.51 38.87
N GLY A 14 -8.96 1.76 39.24
CA GLY A 14 -8.55 3.02 39.85
C GLY A 14 -8.27 4.07 38.77
N THR A 15 -8.66 5.32 39.03
CA THR A 15 -8.33 6.49 38.19
C THR A 15 -6.96 7.06 38.58
N ALA A 16 -6.29 7.71 37.63
CA ALA A 16 -5.05 8.44 37.91
C ALA A 16 -5.33 9.82 38.54
N LEU A 17 -6.45 10.43 38.15
CA LEU A 17 -6.90 11.72 38.68
C LEU A 17 -8.03 11.52 39.70
N GLN A 18 -8.24 12.55 40.52
CA GLN A 18 -9.37 12.60 41.44
C GLN A 18 -10.59 13.19 40.73
N TRP A 19 -11.64 12.38 40.60
CA TRP A 19 -12.91 12.78 39.99
C TRP A 19 -13.97 13.09 41.05
N PRO A 20 -14.93 14.01 40.80
CA PRO A 20 -15.04 14.90 39.63
C PRO A 20 -13.86 15.89 39.51
N LEU A 21 -13.42 16.18 38.29
CA LEU A 21 -12.37 17.18 38.05
C LEU A 21 -12.92 18.59 38.30
N LYS A 22 -12.23 19.36 39.16
CA LYS A 22 -12.57 20.77 39.47
C LYS A 22 -11.59 21.74 38.83
N ASP A 23 -10.35 21.76 39.34
CA ASP A 23 -9.29 22.69 38.89
C ASP A 23 -8.22 22.00 38.03
N VAL A 24 -8.50 20.76 37.59
CA VAL A 24 -7.59 19.93 36.81
C VAL A 24 -8.11 19.78 35.39
N ARG A 25 -7.29 20.11 34.41
CA ARG A 25 -7.59 19.85 33.00
C ARG A 25 -7.00 18.52 32.56
N ILE A 26 -7.84 17.67 31.98
CA ILE A 26 -7.38 16.35 31.51
C ILE A 26 -6.38 16.51 30.36
N SER A 27 -6.55 17.54 29.53
CA SER A 27 -5.70 17.80 28.37
C SER A 27 -4.28 18.24 28.72
N GLU A 28 -4.05 18.65 29.98
CA GLU A 28 -2.75 19.05 30.53
C GLU A 28 -2.08 17.89 31.31
N ASN A 29 -2.80 16.79 31.54
CA ASN A 29 -2.36 15.66 32.37
C ASN A 29 -2.22 14.35 31.59
N THR A 30 -2.26 14.37 30.25
CA THR A 30 -2.22 13.16 29.40
C THR A 30 -1.05 12.23 29.70
N LYS A 31 0.15 12.76 29.98
CA LYS A 31 1.33 11.95 30.34
C LYS A 31 1.18 11.19 31.66
N VAL A 32 0.48 11.77 32.64
CA VAL A 32 0.14 11.10 33.90
C VAL A 32 -0.80 9.93 33.61
N LEU A 33 -1.81 10.15 32.78
CA LEU A 33 -2.76 9.10 32.37
C LEU A 33 -2.06 7.99 31.60
N GLU A 34 -1.16 8.34 30.69
CA GLU A 34 -0.37 7.37 29.92
C GLU A 34 0.48 6.48 30.83
N THR A 35 1.12 7.07 31.85
CA THR A 35 1.91 6.32 32.84
C THR A 35 1.04 5.34 33.63
N HIS A 36 -0.16 5.77 34.02
CA HIS A 36 -1.10 4.94 34.79
C HIS A 36 -1.75 3.83 33.95
N TRP A 37 -2.19 4.14 32.72
CA TRP A 37 -3.02 3.24 31.91
C TRP A 37 -2.24 2.35 30.94
N SER A 38 -1.03 2.72 30.51
CA SER A 38 -0.31 2.00 29.45
C SER A 38 -0.18 0.51 29.75
N LYS A 39 0.25 0.15 30.97
CA LYS A 39 0.46 -1.25 31.35
C LYS A 39 -0.85 -2.03 31.27
N THR A 40 -1.90 -1.51 31.91
CA THR A 40 -3.23 -2.15 31.97
C THR A 40 -3.84 -2.34 30.58
N LEU A 41 -3.73 -1.34 29.69
CA LEU A 41 -4.25 -1.42 28.33
C LEU A 41 -3.47 -2.41 27.46
N LEU A 42 -2.14 -2.45 27.60
CA LEU A 42 -1.29 -3.41 26.87
C LEU A 42 -1.55 -4.84 27.34
N GLU A 43 -1.62 -5.09 28.65
CA GLU A 43 -1.97 -6.40 29.21
C GLU A 43 -3.39 -6.82 28.78
N GLY A 44 -4.35 -5.88 28.78
CA GLY A 44 -5.70 -6.11 28.28
C GLY A 44 -5.72 -6.53 26.80
N PHE A 45 -4.87 -5.91 25.97
CA PHE A 45 -4.71 -6.30 24.57
C PHE A 45 -4.11 -7.70 24.41
N GLU A 46 -3.01 -8.01 25.10
CA GLU A 46 -2.36 -9.32 25.00
C GLU A 46 -3.27 -10.45 25.48
N ASN A 47 -3.96 -10.25 26.61
CA ASN A 47 -4.96 -11.22 27.10
C ASN A 47 -6.14 -11.36 26.14
N GLY A 48 -6.55 -10.26 25.49
CA GLY A 48 -7.64 -10.22 24.52
C GLY A 48 -7.38 -11.04 23.26
N LYS A 49 -6.13 -11.26 22.87
CA LYS A 49 -5.77 -12.10 21.70
C LYS A 49 -6.16 -13.57 21.86
N LEU A 50 -6.32 -14.04 23.10
CA LEU A 50 -6.73 -15.42 23.41
C LEU A 50 -8.24 -15.63 23.32
N ASN A 51 -9.02 -14.55 23.25
CA ASN A 51 -10.48 -14.64 23.20
C ASN A 51 -10.95 -14.90 21.77
N PRO A 52 -11.90 -15.83 21.55
CA PRO A 52 -12.53 -16.02 20.25
C PRO A 52 -13.18 -14.73 19.73
N SER A 53 -13.16 -14.54 18.40
CA SER A 53 -13.90 -13.45 17.77
C SER A 53 -15.39 -13.58 18.06
N ARG A 54 -16.03 -12.45 18.41
CA ARG A 54 -17.48 -12.38 18.61
C ARG A 54 -18.27 -12.51 17.31
N ARG A 55 -17.65 -12.18 16.16
CA ARG A 55 -18.25 -12.32 14.83
C ARG A 55 -17.85 -13.61 14.11
N ASN A 56 -16.85 -14.33 14.62
CA ASN A 56 -16.19 -15.41 13.89
C ASN A 56 -15.64 -14.97 12.52
N GLU A 57 -15.25 -13.69 12.41
CA GLU A 57 -14.74 -13.05 11.20
C GLU A 57 -13.44 -12.30 11.50
N LYS A 58 -12.52 -12.30 10.54
CA LYS A 58 -11.22 -11.61 10.64
C LYS A 58 -11.24 -10.24 9.97
N LYS A 59 -10.38 -9.34 10.44
CA LYS A 59 -9.95 -8.13 9.75
C LYS A 59 -8.43 -8.04 9.77
N TYR A 60 -7.83 -8.08 8.59
CA TYR A 60 -6.40 -7.94 8.38
C TYR A 60 -6.09 -6.49 8.03
N ILE A 61 -5.60 -5.74 9.02
CA ILE A 61 -5.24 -4.33 8.90
C ILE A 61 -3.72 -4.24 8.84
N LEU A 62 -3.19 -3.76 7.72
CA LEU A 62 -1.74 -3.75 7.49
C LEU A 62 -1.26 -2.35 7.12
N SER A 63 -0.27 -1.86 7.85
CA SER A 63 0.51 -0.69 7.42
C SER A 63 1.76 -1.13 6.68
N MET A 64 2.19 -0.32 5.69
CA MET A 64 3.48 -0.50 5.06
C MET A 64 4.60 -0.46 6.12
N PHE A 65 5.40 -1.51 6.20
CA PHE A 65 6.49 -1.64 7.17
C PHE A 65 7.66 -0.69 6.84
N PRO A 66 8.47 -0.26 7.83
CA PRO A 66 9.52 0.73 7.59
C PRO A 66 10.85 0.10 7.16
N TYR A 67 11.64 0.88 6.43
CA TYR A 67 13.07 0.63 6.23
C TYR A 67 13.86 0.96 7.50
N PRO A 68 14.68 0.04 8.06
CA PRO A 68 15.52 0.28 9.22
C PRO A 68 16.80 1.04 8.87
N SER A 69 16.64 2.21 8.28
CA SER A 69 17.73 3.11 7.86
C SER A 69 18.15 4.09 8.96
N GLY A 70 17.58 4.00 10.16
CA GLY A 70 17.88 4.79 11.36
C GLY A 70 16.61 5.11 12.15
N ARG A 71 16.53 6.28 12.80
CA ARG A 71 15.39 6.63 13.69
C ARG A 71 14.07 6.92 12.96
N LEU A 72 12.96 6.60 13.62
CA LEU A 72 11.61 6.99 13.22
C LEU A 72 11.37 8.49 13.43
N HIS A 73 10.50 9.04 12.57
CA HIS A 73 10.02 10.42 12.63
C HIS A 73 8.50 10.45 12.59
N ILE A 74 7.90 11.63 12.83
CA ILE A 74 6.45 11.77 12.95
C ILE A 74 5.65 11.31 11.71
N GLY A 75 6.22 11.44 10.50
CA GLY A 75 5.64 10.86 9.28
C GLY A 75 5.37 9.35 9.36
N HIS A 76 6.23 8.58 10.01
CA HIS A 76 5.98 7.15 10.25
C HIS A 76 4.83 6.94 11.24
N MET A 77 4.81 7.72 12.33
CA MET A 77 3.74 7.64 13.32
C MET A 77 2.37 7.94 12.72
N ARG A 78 2.27 8.81 11.70
CA ARG A 78 0.99 9.04 11.00
C ARG A 78 0.41 7.75 10.43
N VAL A 79 1.21 7.00 9.67
CA VAL A 79 0.81 5.75 9.03
C VAL A 79 0.33 4.74 10.09
N TYR A 80 1.12 4.57 11.15
CA TYR A 80 0.81 3.59 12.19
C TYR A 80 -0.35 4.00 13.10
N THR A 81 -0.57 5.31 13.30
CA THR A 81 -1.71 5.81 14.08
C THR A 81 -3.01 5.59 13.31
N ILE A 82 -3.01 5.79 11.98
CA ILE A 82 -4.16 5.50 11.12
C ILE A 82 -4.49 4.00 11.14
N SER A 83 -3.48 3.13 11.00
CA SER A 83 -3.69 1.68 11.03
C SER A 83 -4.16 1.20 12.41
N ASP A 84 -3.60 1.71 13.50
CA ASP A 84 -4.02 1.40 14.87
C ASP A 84 -5.43 1.87 15.20
N ALA A 85 -5.83 3.08 14.78
CA ALA A 85 -7.19 3.56 14.95
C ALA A 85 -8.20 2.65 14.22
N THR A 86 -7.86 2.25 12.99
CA THR A 86 -8.67 1.33 12.19
C THR A 86 -8.74 -0.06 12.83
N ALA A 87 -7.61 -0.59 13.32
CA ALA A 87 -7.54 -1.87 14.02
C ALA A 87 -8.35 -1.87 15.33
N ARG A 88 -8.29 -0.78 16.11
CA ARG A 88 -9.11 -0.62 17.33
C ARG A 88 -10.59 -0.60 17.01
N TYR A 89 -11.01 0.15 15.99
CA TYR A 89 -12.40 0.20 15.56
C TYR A 89 -12.95 -1.19 15.23
N TYR A 90 -12.25 -1.97 14.40
CA TYR A 90 -12.71 -3.32 14.05
C TYR A 90 -12.68 -4.28 15.24
N ARG A 91 -11.70 -4.17 16.15
CA ARG A 91 -11.67 -4.99 17.38
C ARG A 91 -12.87 -4.72 18.28
N LEU A 92 -13.26 -3.45 18.44
CA LEU A 92 -14.46 -3.06 19.19
C LEU A 92 -15.75 -3.58 18.53
N ASN A 93 -15.77 -3.72 17.19
CA ASN A 93 -16.87 -4.35 16.45
C ASN A 93 -16.89 -5.89 16.53
N GLY A 94 -15.94 -6.50 17.25
CA GLY A 94 -15.93 -7.94 17.55
C GLY A 94 -15.17 -8.81 16.54
N TYR A 95 -14.48 -8.21 15.57
CA TYR A 95 -13.64 -8.94 14.62
C TYR A 95 -12.36 -9.47 15.27
N GLU A 96 -11.84 -10.59 14.76
CA GLU A 96 -10.45 -11.00 15.01
C GLU A 96 -9.53 -10.10 14.18
N VAL A 97 -8.78 -9.21 14.83
CA VAL A 97 -7.94 -8.24 14.12
C VAL A 97 -6.49 -8.73 14.06
N ILE A 98 -5.97 -8.86 12.84
CA ILE A 98 -4.54 -9.07 12.55
C ILE A 98 -3.94 -7.70 12.26
N HIS A 99 -3.00 -7.25 13.08
CA HIS A 99 -2.31 -5.96 12.91
C HIS A 99 -0.81 -6.13 13.14
N PRO A 100 -0.08 -6.69 12.16
CA PRO A 100 1.33 -7.03 12.32
C PRO A 100 2.24 -5.84 11.98
N ILE A 101 3.52 -6.00 12.32
CA ILE A 101 4.60 -5.09 11.94
C ILE A 101 5.89 -5.88 11.69
N GLY A 102 6.85 -5.30 10.99
CA GLY A 102 8.15 -5.92 10.69
C GLY A 102 9.08 -4.91 10.06
N TRP A 103 10.10 -5.37 9.34
CA TRP A 103 11.19 -4.51 8.85
C TRP A 103 11.58 -4.86 7.42
N ASP A 104 11.60 -3.86 6.53
CA ASP A 104 12.16 -4.00 5.18
C ASP A 104 13.67 -3.74 5.24
N SER A 105 14.42 -4.76 5.65
CA SER A 105 15.78 -4.65 6.18
C SER A 105 16.90 -4.97 5.20
N PHE A 106 16.60 -5.42 3.97
CA PHE A 106 17.55 -5.55 2.88
C PHE A 106 17.58 -4.33 1.93
N GLY A 107 18.60 -4.29 1.07
CA GLY A 107 18.71 -3.34 -0.03
C GLY A 107 19.46 -2.04 0.26
N LEU A 108 19.44 -1.16 -0.74
CA LEU A 108 20.14 0.13 -0.77
C LEU A 108 19.94 1.01 0.48
N PRO A 109 18.74 1.09 1.08
CA PRO A 109 18.51 1.96 2.23
C PRO A 109 19.41 1.69 3.43
N ALA A 110 19.57 0.41 3.77
CA ALA A 110 20.35 -0.02 4.92
C ALA A 110 21.85 -0.02 4.59
N GLU A 111 22.22 -0.50 3.41
CA GLU A 111 23.61 -0.59 2.98
C GLU A 111 24.28 0.77 2.80
N ASN A 112 23.61 1.73 2.15
CA ASN A 112 24.17 3.07 1.96
C ASN A 112 24.40 3.75 3.31
N ALA A 113 23.44 3.65 4.22
CA ALA A 113 23.55 4.24 5.55
C ALA A 113 24.68 3.60 6.38
N ALA A 114 24.89 2.28 6.26
CA ALA A 114 25.99 1.58 6.91
C ALA A 114 27.35 1.99 6.31
N ARG A 115 27.44 2.05 4.97
CA ARG A 115 28.63 2.48 4.23
C ARG A 115 29.06 3.90 4.58
N ASP A 116 28.12 4.84 4.64
CA ASP A 116 28.39 6.24 5.01
C ASP A 116 28.94 6.39 6.43
N LYS A 117 28.71 5.38 7.30
CA LYS A 117 29.18 5.33 8.68
C LYS A 117 30.39 4.40 8.88
N GLY A 118 30.84 3.69 7.84
CA GLY A 118 31.94 2.74 7.92
C GLY A 118 31.67 1.53 8.81
N VAL A 119 30.42 1.10 8.92
CA VAL A 119 29.99 -0.04 9.76
C VAL A 119 29.44 -1.19 8.91
N ASP A 120 29.43 -2.39 9.47
CA ASP A 120 28.84 -3.56 8.82
C ASP A 120 27.31 -3.36 8.60
N PRO A 121 26.78 -3.63 7.39
CA PRO A 121 25.35 -3.47 7.10
C PRO A 121 24.42 -4.31 7.98
N ARG A 122 24.83 -5.52 8.40
CA ARG A 122 24.01 -6.35 9.31
C ARG A 122 23.96 -5.70 10.68
N GLU A 123 25.12 -5.33 11.25
CA GLU A 123 25.19 -4.69 12.56
C GLU A 123 24.36 -3.40 12.60
N TRP A 124 24.51 -2.54 11.58
CA TRP A 124 23.73 -1.31 11.43
C TRP A 124 22.23 -1.56 11.36
N THR A 125 21.83 -2.53 10.54
CA THR A 125 20.42 -2.89 10.34
C THR A 125 19.78 -3.40 11.63
N LEU A 126 20.42 -4.36 12.31
CA LEU A 126 19.90 -4.94 13.56
C LEU A 126 19.81 -3.89 14.67
N LYS A 127 20.81 -3.01 14.78
CA LYS A 127 20.79 -1.90 15.73
C LYS A 127 19.64 -0.92 15.46
N ASN A 128 19.37 -0.62 14.18
CA ASN A 128 18.26 0.25 13.82
C ASN A 128 16.90 -0.41 14.05
N ILE A 129 16.77 -1.70 13.74
CA ILE A 129 15.58 -2.50 14.06
C ILE A 129 15.28 -2.41 15.55
N GLU A 130 16.26 -2.67 16.41
CA GLU A 130 16.08 -2.57 17.86
C GLU A 130 15.67 -1.15 18.29
N THR A 131 16.37 -0.13 17.78
CA THR A 131 16.04 1.27 18.08
C THR A 131 14.60 1.63 17.68
N MET A 132 14.20 1.24 16.48
CA MET A 132 12.87 1.55 15.95
C MET A 132 11.78 0.72 16.62
N ARG A 133 12.06 -0.53 16.99
CA ARG A 133 11.17 -1.38 17.78
C ARG A 133 10.83 -0.70 19.11
N GLU A 134 11.84 -0.23 19.83
CA GLU A 134 11.64 0.49 21.08
C GLU A 134 10.91 1.83 20.87
N GLN A 135 11.22 2.57 19.80
CA GLN A 135 10.45 3.76 19.43
C GLN A 135 8.96 3.44 19.14
N LEU A 136 8.65 2.36 18.43
CA LEU A 136 7.28 1.92 18.17
C LEU A 136 6.58 1.49 19.46
N LYS A 137 7.23 0.72 20.35
CA LYS A 137 6.67 0.35 21.65
C LYS A 137 6.35 1.57 22.52
N ARG A 138 7.13 2.65 22.40
CA ARG A 138 6.84 3.94 23.07
C ARG A 138 5.58 4.63 22.55
N THR A 139 5.17 4.38 21.30
CA THR A 139 3.91 4.93 20.75
C THR A 139 2.65 4.29 21.33
N LYS A 140 2.77 3.15 22.02
CA LYS A 140 1.64 2.35 22.56
C LYS A 140 0.61 1.92 21.49
N ILE A 141 1.01 1.91 20.22
CA ILE A 141 0.27 1.28 19.13
C ILE A 141 0.27 -0.24 19.34
N LEU A 142 -0.87 -0.88 19.10
CA LEU A 142 -1.09 -2.30 19.39
C LEU A 142 -0.76 -3.18 18.18
N PHE A 143 0.52 -3.49 18.01
CA PHE A 143 0.97 -4.46 17.00
C PHE A 143 1.02 -5.90 17.54
N ASP A 144 0.83 -6.86 16.64
CA ASP A 144 1.06 -8.28 16.89
C ASP A 144 2.55 -8.61 16.79
N TRP A 145 3.33 -8.25 17.82
CA TRP A 145 4.79 -8.48 17.86
C TRP A 145 5.20 -9.96 17.71
N GLU A 146 4.34 -10.91 18.06
CA GLU A 146 4.56 -12.35 17.79
C GLU A 146 4.63 -12.69 16.30
N ARG A 147 4.18 -11.78 15.44
CA ARG A 147 4.23 -11.88 13.98
C ARG A 147 5.38 -11.08 13.37
N GLU A 148 6.28 -10.54 14.17
CA GLU A 148 7.39 -9.72 13.68
C GLU A 148 8.28 -10.48 12.69
N ILE A 149 8.62 -9.82 11.58
CA ILE A 149 9.54 -10.34 10.55
C ILE A 149 10.59 -9.29 10.19
N SER A 150 11.73 -9.75 9.68
CA SER A 150 12.79 -8.91 9.11
C SER A 150 13.23 -9.54 7.79
N THR A 151 13.22 -8.77 6.70
CA THR A 151 13.50 -9.33 5.36
C THR A 151 14.94 -9.82 5.20
N CYS A 152 15.88 -9.30 5.99
CA CYS A 152 17.29 -9.69 5.99
C CYS A 152 17.61 -11.01 6.72
N GLU A 153 16.64 -11.62 7.40
CA GLU A 153 16.88 -12.87 8.14
C GLU A 153 16.69 -14.12 7.24
N PRO A 154 17.55 -15.14 7.38
CA PRO A 154 17.48 -16.37 6.57
C PRO A 154 16.13 -17.08 6.58
N GLU A 155 15.42 -17.03 7.71
CA GLU A 155 14.09 -17.62 7.89
C GLU A 155 13.03 -16.94 7.02
N PHE A 156 13.25 -15.67 6.64
CA PHE A 156 12.42 -14.93 5.70
C PHE A 156 12.89 -15.12 4.26
N PHE A 157 14.13 -14.72 3.94
CA PHE A 157 14.54 -14.61 2.53
C PHE A 157 14.74 -15.95 1.83
N ARG A 158 14.82 -17.07 2.57
CA ARG A 158 14.70 -18.42 1.97
C ARG A 158 13.43 -18.57 1.13
N TRP A 159 12.35 -17.90 1.52
CA TRP A 159 11.07 -17.93 0.81
C TRP A 159 11.03 -16.93 -0.33
N THR A 160 11.74 -15.80 -0.23
CA THR A 160 12.03 -14.94 -1.40
C THR A 160 12.76 -15.76 -2.48
N GLN A 161 13.80 -16.49 -2.10
CA GLN A 161 14.55 -17.38 -3.00
C GLN A 161 13.66 -18.50 -3.57
N TRP A 162 12.78 -19.07 -2.75
CA TRP A 162 11.81 -20.06 -3.21
C TRP A 162 10.85 -19.48 -4.26
N ILE A 163 10.31 -18.26 -4.06
CA ILE A 163 9.46 -17.58 -5.05
C ILE A 163 10.24 -17.35 -6.35
N PHE A 164 11.50 -16.88 -6.26
CA PHE A 164 12.36 -16.71 -7.43
C PHE A 164 12.54 -18.02 -8.20
N CYS A 165 12.86 -19.13 -7.51
CA CYS A 165 12.96 -20.44 -8.12
C CYS A 165 11.64 -20.86 -8.79
N LYS A 166 10.48 -20.60 -8.15
CA LYS A 166 9.18 -20.90 -8.76
C LYS A 166 8.91 -20.07 -10.00
N LEU A 167 9.24 -18.78 -10.01
CA LEU A 167 9.13 -17.96 -11.22
C LEU A 167 10.04 -18.52 -12.34
N HIS A 168 11.26 -18.95 -12.00
CA HIS A 168 12.18 -19.58 -12.94
C HIS A 168 11.64 -20.91 -13.50
N ASP A 169 11.13 -21.80 -12.64
CA ASP A 169 10.54 -23.09 -13.03
C ASP A 169 9.34 -22.91 -13.99
N HIS A 170 8.64 -21.78 -13.90
CA HIS A 170 7.51 -21.42 -14.77
C HIS A 170 7.90 -20.52 -15.95
N GLY A 171 9.19 -20.38 -16.25
CA GLY A 171 9.70 -19.66 -17.42
C GLY A 171 9.53 -18.14 -17.35
N LEU A 172 9.27 -17.56 -16.18
CA LEU A 172 9.08 -16.11 -16.00
C LEU A 172 10.38 -15.37 -15.68
N VAL A 173 11.47 -16.09 -15.37
CA VAL A 173 12.78 -15.53 -15.07
C VAL A 173 13.71 -15.81 -16.24
N ARG A 174 14.38 -14.77 -16.72
CA ARG A 174 15.42 -14.87 -17.73
C ARG A 174 16.62 -14.03 -17.35
N ARG A 175 17.80 -14.44 -17.79
CA ARG A 175 18.97 -13.57 -17.79
C ARG A 175 19.13 -13.01 -19.20
N THR A 176 19.25 -11.70 -19.34
CA THR A 176 19.36 -11.07 -20.66
C THR A 176 20.31 -9.89 -20.61
N SER A 177 21.04 -9.69 -21.70
CA SER A 177 21.82 -8.47 -21.91
C SER A 177 20.86 -7.36 -22.27
N ALA A 178 20.79 -6.32 -21.43
CA ALA A 178 19.94 -5.18 -21.70
C ALA A 178 20.65 -3.89 -21.35
N GLU A 179 20.26 -2.83 -22.04
CA GLU A 179 20.53 -1.49 -21.57
C GLU A 179 19.71 -1.24 -20.32
N VAL A 180 20.39 -1.19 -19.19
CA VAL A 180 19.80 -0.93 -17.90
C VAL A 180 20.19 0.45 -17.42
N ASN A 181 19.34 0.99 -16.57
CA ASN A 181 19.66 2.23 -15.90
C ASN A 181 20.68 1.95 -14.80
N TRP A 182 21.70 2.79 -14.72
CA TRP A 182 22.80 2.67 -13.79
C TRP A 182 22.90 3.93 -12.95
N ASP A 183 22.94 3.76 -11.63
CA ASP A 183 23.26 4.83 -10.71
C ASP A 183 24.79 4.94 -10.57
N PRO A 184 25.44 6.03 -11.04
CA PRO A 184 26.89 6.17 -10.95
C PRO A 184 27.39 6.38 -9.50
N ILE A 185 26.54 6.89 -8.61
CA ILE A 185 26.86 7.12 -7.20
C ILE A 185 26.70 5.82 -6.41
N ASP A 186 25.54 5.17 -6.55
CA ASP A 186 25.26 3.90 -5.86
C ASP A 186 25.90 2.68 -6.52
N LYS A 187 26.48 2.85 -7.71
CA LYS A 187 27.17 1.82 -8.49
C LYS A 187 26.32 0.55 -8.64
N THR A 188 25.07 0.74 -9.05
CA THR A 188 24.13 -0.37 -9.19
C THR A 188 23.10 -0.12 -10.28
N VAL A 189 22.48 -1.20 -10.73
CA VAL A 189 21.35 -1.17 -11.66
C VAL A 189 20.08 -0.71 -10.94
N LEU A 190 19.30 0.12 -11.63
CA LEU A 190 17.98 0.57 -11.22
C LEU A 190 16.91 0.01 -12.16
N ALA A 191 15.80 -0.46 -11.58
CA ALA A 191 14.59 -0.74 -12.35
C ALA A 191 13.98 0.56 -12.90
N ALA A 192 13.13 0.48 -13.92
CA ALA A 192 12.48 1.66 -14.50
C ALA A 192 11.65 2.43 -13.45
N GLU A 193 11.04 1.70 -12.52
CA GLU A 193 10.26 2.19 -11.38
C GLU A 193 11.10 3.00 -10.38
N GLN A 194 12.43 2.86 -10.42
CA GLN A 194 13.38 3.52 -9.52
C GLN A 194 13.95 4.82 -10.14
N ILE A 195 13.36 5.29 -11.24
CA ILE A 195 13.73 6.51 -11.94
C ILE A 195 12.57 7.48 -11.91
N ASP A 196 12.85 8.72 -11.55
CA ASP A 196 11.83 9.78 -11.53
C ASP A 196 11.55 10.34 -12.95
N GLY A 197 10.59 11.26 -13.03
CA GLY A 197 10.20 11.88 -14.30
C GLY A 197 11.30 12.72 -14.97
N GLU A 198 12.39 13.04 -14.26
CA GLU A 198 13.55 13.76 -14.79
C GLU A 198 14.69 12.81 -15.23
N GLY A 199 14.48 11.50 -15.13
CA GLY A 199 15.51 10.51 -15.49
C GLY A 199 16.57 10.32 -14.39
N ARG A 200 16.30 10.70 -13.15
CA ARG A 200 17.25 10.58 -12.03
C ARG A 200 16.92 9.40 -11.13
N SER A 201 17.94 8.89 -10.46
CA SER A 201 17.81 7.89 -9.40
C SER A 201 16.93 8.41 -8.26
N TRP A 202 15.91 7.63 -7.88
CA TRP A 202 15.00 7.93 -6.76
C TRP A 202 15.71 8.15 -5.41
N ARG A 203 16.96 7.70 -5.28
CA ARG A 203 17.75 7.71 -4.05
C ARG A 203 18.89 8.73 -4.08
N SER A 204 19.83 8.56 -5.01
CA SER A 204 21.01 9.41 -5.08
C SER A 204 20.70 10.78 -5.71
N GLY A 205 19.61 10.89 -6.48
CA GLY A 205 19.28 12.06 -7.28
C GLY A 205 20.21 12.26 -8.48
N ALA A 206 21.14 11.33 -8.73
CA ALA A 206 22.03 11.37 -9.88
C ALA A 206 21.27 11.08 -11.19
N PRO A 207 21.63 11.74 -12.30
CA PRO A 207 21.18 11.32 -13.62
C PRO A 207 21.53 9.86 -13.87
N ALA A 208 20.55 9.03 -14.21
CA ALA A 208 20.81 7.62 -14.49
C ALA A 208 21.56 7.48 -15.81
N GLU A 209 22.67 6.74 -15.79
CA GLU A 209 23.42 6.38 -16.99
C GLU A 209 22.79 5.15 -17.65
N LYS A 210 22.97 5.01 -18.95
CA LYS A 210 22.63 3.77 -19.66
C LYS A 210 23.86 2.87 -19.73
N ARG A 211 23.75 1.62 -19.25
CA ARG A 211 24.82 0.62 -19.36
C ARG A 211 24.26 -0.69 -19.89
N LYS A 212 24.99 -1.32 -20.81
CA LYS A 212 24.67 -2.68 -21.28
C LYS A 212 25.20 -3.69 -20.27
N LEU A 213 24.31 -4.36 -19.54
CA LEU A 213 24.66 -5.36 -18.53
C LEU A 213 23.77 -6.60 -18.68
N SER A 214 24.34 -7.77 -18.39
CA SER A 214 23.58 -9.02 -18.27
C SER A 214 22.91 -9.07 -16.90
N GLN A 215 21.58 -8.99 -16.87
CA GLN A 215 20.78 -8.91 -15.64
C GLN A 215 19.69 -9.98 -15.60
N TRP A 216 19.26 -10.33 -14.39
CA TRP A 216 18.07 -11.14 -14.16
C TRP A 216 16.81 -10.29 -14.29
N MET A 217 15.88 -10.76 -15.10
CA MET A 217 14.62 -10.10 -15.40
C MET A 217 13.44 -11.02 -15.18
N ILE A 218 12.32 -10.43 -14.78
CA ILE A 218 11.05 -11.11 -14.58
C ILE A 218 10.02 -10.57 -15.56
N GLU A 219 9.32 -11.48 -16.25
CA GLU A 219 8.37 -11.19 -17.32
C GLU A 219 7.02 -10.65 -16.79
N THR A 220 7.05 -9.50 -16.11
CA THR A 220 5.84 -8.81 -15.61
C THR A 220 4.82 -8.44 -16.71
N PRO A 221 5.19 -8.15 -17.97
CA PRO A 221 4.22 -7.86 -19.02
C PRO A 221 3.26 -9.02 -19.31
N LYS A 222 3.63 -10.27 -19.01
CA LYS A 222 2.73 -11.44 -19.14
C LYS A 222 1.49 -11.32 -18.26
N TYR A 223 1.56 -10.55 -17.17
CA TYR A 223 0.45 -10.31 -16.26
C TYR A 223 -0.22 -8.94 -16.46
N ALA A 224 0.30 -8.08 -17.33
CA ALA A 224 -0.15 -6.69 -17.50
C ALA A 224 -1.66 -6.58 -17.70
N LYS A 225 -2.23 -7.41 -18.58
CA LYS A 225 -3.66 -7.41 -18.88
C LYS A 225 -4.51 -7.75 -17.66
N ARG A 226 -4.13 -8.79 -16.92
CA ARG A 226 -4.82 -9.20 -15.68
C ARG A 226 -4.70 -8.15 -14.59
N LEU A 227 -3.53 -7.54 -14.43
CA LEU A 227 -3.30 -6.45 -13.49
C LEU A 227 -4.14 -5.22 -13.85
N GLN A 228 -4.27 -4.87 -15.14
CA GLN A 228 -5.14 -3.79 -15.58
C GLN A 228 -6.62 -4.10 -15.34
N ASP A 229 -7.08 -5.32 -15.63
CA ASP A 229 -8.47 -5.72 -15.42
C ASP A 229 -8.84 -5.80 -13.93
N GLY A 230 -7.90 -6.21 -13.07
CA GLY A 230 -8.04 -6.16 -11.62
C GLY A 230 -8.19 -4.73 -11.09
N LEU A 231 -7.38 -3.79 -11.57
CA LEU A 231 -7.49 -2.36 -11.20
C LEU A 231 -8.87 -1.80 -11.53
N ARG A 232 -9.42 -2.12 -12.70
CA ARG A 232 -10.76 -1.66 -13.09
C ARG A 232 -11.86 -2.10 -12.12
N LYS A 233 -11.67 -3.22 -11.41
CA LYS A 233 -12.61 -3.72 -10.39
C LYS A 233 -12.40 -3.07 -9.02
N MET A 234 -11.20 -2.58 -8.73
CA MET A 234 -10.82 -1.97 -7.45
C MET A 234 -10.72 -0.44 -7.52
N ALA A 235 -10.95 0.16 -8.69
CA ALA A 235 -10.69 1.58 -8.97
C ALA A 235 -11.40 2.51 -7.99
N GLU A 236 -12.56 2.12 -7.48
CA GLU A 236 -13.30 2.93 -6.52
C GLU A 236 -12.67 2.94 -5.12
N GLN A 237 -12.18 1.80 -4.65
CA GLN A 237 -11.51 1.68 -3.35
C GLN A 237 -10.12 2.33 -3.39
N TRP A 238 -9.40 2.12 -4.50
CA TRP A 238 -8.01 2.56 -4.65
C TRP A 238 -7.87 3.99 -5.19
N GLY A 239 -8.91 4.54 -5.82
CA GLY A 239 -8.94 5.90 -6.36
C GLY A 239 -7.73 6.21 -7.25
N GLU A 240 -7.07 7.34 -6.96
CA GLU A 240 -5.90 7.82 -7.70
C GLU A 240 -4.76 6.78 -7.81
N VAL A 241 -4.61 5.88 -6.84
CA VAL A 241 -3.60 4.82 -6.90
C VAL A 241 -3.86 3.86 -8.07
N ALA A 242 -5.14 3.56 -8.35
CA ALA A 242 -5.51 2.76 -9.50
C ALA A 242 -5.22 3.50 -10.81
N ASP A 243 -5.42 4.81 -10.86
CA ASP A 243 -5.11 5.64 -12.04
C ASP A 243 -3.61 5.70 -12.31
N ILE A 244 -2.79 5.97 -11.28
CA ILE A 244 -1.33 5.99 -11.36
C ILE A 244 -0.82 4.64 -11.89
N GLN A 245 -1.32 3.54 -11.32
CA GLN A 245 -0.87 2.21 -11.71
C GLN A 245 -1.40 1.79 -13.08
N SER A 246 -2.62 2.20 -13.47
CA SER A 246 -3.17 1.96 -14.81
C SER A 246 -2.35 2.70 -15.87
N ASN A 247 -1.96 3.95 -15.59
CA ASN A 247 -1.08 4.74 -16.46
C ASN A 247 0.32 4.12 -16.56
N TRP A 248 0.86 3.63 -15.44
CA TRP A 248 2.15 2.92 -15.40
C TRP A 248 2.12 1.64 -16.24
N ILE A 249 1.09 0.80 -16.06
CA ILE A 249 0.91 -0.41 -16.86
C ILE A 249 0.72 -0.04 -18.33
N GLY A 250 0.01 1.04 -18.65
CA GLY A 250 -0.28 1.44 -20.01
C GLY A 250 -1.37 0.58 -20.67
N LYS A 251 -1.77 0.96 -21.89
CA LYS A 251 -2.86 0.28 -22.59
C LYS A 251 -2.45 -1.14 -22.99
N CYS A 252 -3.25 -2.13 -22.59
CA CYS A 252 -3.04 -3.53 -22.95
C CYS A 252 -3.90 -3.90 -24.17
N ASP A 253 -3.37 -3.68 -25.37
CA ASP A 253 -4.04 -3.97 -26.65
C ASP A 253 -3.06 -4.38 -27.77
N VAL A 254 -1.93 -4.97 -27.37
CA VAL A 254 -0.90 -5.50 -28.26
C VAL A 254 -0.52 -6.92 -27.84
N TRP A 255 0.02 -7.69 -28.77
CA TRP A 255 0.57 -9.03 -28.57
C TRP A 255 2.08 -8.94 -28.51
N ARG A 256 2.70 -9.55 -27.50
CA ARG A 256 4.15 -9.54 -27.32
C ARG A 256 4.80 -10.83 -27.79
N PHE A 257 5.91 -10.68 -28.49
CA PHE A 257 6.78 -11.76 -28.94
C PHE A 257 8.23 -11.43 -28.60
N MET A 258 8.93 -12.38 -27.99
CA MET A 258 10.35 -12.26 -27.69
C MET A 258 11.13 -12.98 -28.80
N LEU A 259 11.75 -12.21 -29.70
CA LEU A 259 12.43 -12.74 -30.88
C LEU A 259 13.93 -12.92 -30.59
N PRO A 260 14.45 -14.16 -30.51
CA PRO A 260 15.88 -14.40 -30.25
C PRO A 260 16.77 -13.84 -31.36
N VAL A 261 17.90 -13.26 -30.97
CA VAL A 261 18.93 -12.81 -31.93
C VAL A 261 19.83 -13.99 -32.30
N ILE A 262 19.90 -14.33 -33.58
CA ILE A 262 20.68 -15.49 -34.04
C ILE A 262 22.17 -15.20 -33.85
N GLY A 263 22.89 -16.17 -33.28
CA GLY A 263 24.33 -16.05 -33.00
C GLY A 263 24.66 -15.30 -31.71
N LYS A 264 23.66 -14.76 -30.99
CA LYS A 264 23.84 -14.09 -29.70
C LYS A 264 22.98 -14.75 -28.63
N ASN A 265 23.62 -15.50 -27.74
CA ASN A 265 22.94 -16.09 -26.59
C ASN A 265 22.38 -14.98 -25.68
N ASP A 266 21.19 -15.20 -25.13
CA ASP A 266 20.52 -14.32 -24.17
C ASP A 266 20.14 -12.91 -24.67
N GLU A 267 20.18 -12.65 -25.99
CA GLU A 267 19.69 -11.40 -26.60
C GLU A 267 18.38 -11.62 -27.37
N PHE A 268 17.42 -10.71 -27.16
CA PHE A 268 16.08 -10.79 -27.75
C PHE A 268 15.58 -9.40 -28.16
N ILE A 269 14.73 -9.36 -29.19
CA ILE A 269 13.91 -8.18 -29.52
C ILE A 269 12.51 -8.37 -28.93
N ASP A 270 12.08 -7.42 -28.08
CA ASP A 270 10.70 -7.31 -27.59
C ASP A 270 9.84 -6.69 -28.69
N LEU A 271 9.19 -7.55 -29.48
CA LEU A 271 8.29 -7.14 -30.54
C LEU A 271 6.86 -7.07 -30.00
N ARG A 272 6.19 -5.94 -30.22
CA ARG A 272 4.76 -5.79 -29.90
C ARG A 272 3.97 -5.44 -31.15
N ILE A 273 2.86 -6.14 -31.37
CA ILE A 273 2.00 -5.96 -32.56
C ILE A 273 0.52 -5.98 -32.20
N ARG A 274 -0.29 -5.13 -32.82
CA ARG A 274 -1.76 -5.12 -32.58
C ARG A 274 -2.45 -6.34 -33.16
N ASN A 275 -2.10 -6.68 -34.40
CA ASN A 275 -2.67 -7.82 -35.10
C ASN A 275 -1.72 -9.00 -34.98
N ILE A 276 -2.09 -9.97 -34.15
CA ILE A 276 -1.32 -11.18 -33.89
C ILE A 276 -0.96 -11.94 -35.18
N HIS A 277 -1.83 -11.92 -36.21
CA HIS A 277 -1.62 -12.66 -37.45
C HIS A 277 -0.44 -12.14 -38.28
N LYS A 278 0.03 -10.90 -38.06
CA LYS A 278 1.19 -10.35 -38.79
C LYS A 278 2.46 -11.17 -38.56
N ILE A 279 2.62 -11.82 -37.40
CA ILE A 279 3.83 -12.61 -37.11
C ILE A 279 3.99 -13.84 -38.02
N ALA A 280 2.88 -14.41 -38.53
CA ALA A 280 2.90 -15.62 -39.35
C ALA A 280 3.60 -15.42 -40.72
N ASN A 281 3.63 -14.17 -41.19
CA ASN A 281 4.18 -13.76 -42.49
C ASN A 281 5.18 -12.60 -42.34
N ALA A 282 5.78 -12.44 -41.15
CA ALA A 282 6.83 -11.45 -40.96
C ALA A 282 8.07 -11.86 -41.77
N GLU A 283 8.53 -10.98 -42.66
CA GLU A 283 9.73 -11.21 -43.49
C GLU A 283 10.91 -10.32 -43.11
N PHE A 284 10.66 -9.22 -42.38
CA PHE A 284 11.70 -8.34 -41.84
C PHE A 284 11.16 -7.49 -40.69
N LEU A 285 12.07 -7.02 -39.83
CA LEU A 285 11.78 -6.05 -38.77
C LEU A 285 12.33 -4.69 -39.11
N ILE A 286 11.67 -3.67 -38.59
CA ILE A 286 12.16 -2.29 -38.61
C ILE A 286 12.35 -1.83 -37.16
N LEU A 287 13.55 -1.36 -36.87
CA LEU A 287 13.93 -0.78 -35.59
C LEU A 287 14.24 0.70 -35.80
N LYS A 288 13.80 1.55 -34.88
CA LYS A 288 14.27 2.95 -34.90
C LYS A 288 15.71 3.04 -34.37
N LYS A 289 16.42 4.10 -34.73
CA LYS A 289 17.78 4.38 -34.27
C LYS A 289 17.91 4.42 -32.74
N SER A 290 16.86 4.84 -32.05
CA SER A 290 16.74 4.84 -30.58
C SER A 290 16.47 3.47 -29.95
N HIS A 291 16.29 2.40 -30.74
CA HIS A 291 16.15 1.04 -30.21
C HIS A 291 17.52 0.55 -29.68
N PRO A 292 17.62 -0.11 -28.52
CA PRO A 292 18.92 -0.53 -27.95
C PRO A 292 19.78 -1.39 -28.89
N MET A 293 19.13 -2.27 -29.65
CA MET A 293 19.81 -3.12 -30.65
C MET A 293 20.29 -2.38 -31.91
N ALA A 294 19.89 -1.12 -32.12
CA ALA A 294 20.36 -0.31 -33.23
C ALA A 294 21.80 0.21 -33.04
N ALA A 295 22.37 0.06 -31.84
CA ALA A 295 23.78 0.36 -31.58
C ALA A 295 24.74 -0.63 -32.28
N GLU A 296 24.26 -1.82 -32.63
CA GLU A 296 25.03 -2.91 -33.25
C GLU A 296 25.20 -2.75 -34.78
N ARG A 297 25.04 -1.53 -35.30
CA ARG A 297 25.20 -1.20 -36.72
C ARG A 297 26.66 -1.28 -37.16
N ASN A 298 26.88 -1.48 -38.45
CA ASN A 298 28.22 -1.43 -39.07
C ASN A 298 28.68 0.01 -39.36
N GLY A 299 27.83 1.01 -39.07
CA GLY A 299 28.15 2.43 -39.25
C GLY A 299 27.82 2.98 -40.64
N ALA A 300 26.98 2.29 -41.41
CA ALA A 300 26.52 2.77 -42.71
C ALA A 300 25.45 3.88 -42.56
N GLU A 301 25.17 4.57 -43.67
CA GLU A 301 24.06 5.53 -43.73
C GLU A 301 22.71 4.83 -43.58
N LEU A 302 21.82 5.43 -42.78
CA LEU A 302 20.47 4.91 -42.59
C LEU A 302 19.62 5.13 -43.85
N PRO A 303 18.69 4.22 -44.19
CA PRO A 303 18.41 2.97 -43.48
C PRO A 303 19.49 1.89 -43.73
N GLU A 304 19.74 1.04 -42.73
CA GLU A 304 20.82 0.03 -42.71
C GLU A 304 20.28 -1.34 -42.23
N LYS A 305 20.69 -2.44 -42.88
CA LYS A 305 20.44 -3.80 -42.37
C LYS A 305 21.46 -4.15 -41.27
N LEU A 306 20.98 -4.61 -40.12
CA LEU A 306 21.84 -5.02 -39.01
C LEU A 306 22.66 -6.28 -39.37
N PRO A 307 23.85 -6.47 -38.76
CA PRO A 307 24.74 -7.61 -39.03
C PRO A 307 24.24 -8.93 -38.44
N PHE A 308 22.99 -9.00 -37.97
CA PHE A 308 22.37 -10.19 -37.41
C PHE A 308 20.94 -10.33 -37.93
N GLU A 309 20.41 -11.54 -37.79
CA GLU A 309 19.00 -11.85 -38.02
C GLU A 309 18.34 -12.30 -36.72
N VAL A 310 17.01 -12.27 -36.69
CA VAL A 310 16.25 -12.74 -35.53
C VAL A 310 15.37 -13.92 -35.90
N LEU A 311 15.18 -14.82 -34.95
CA LEU A 311 14.33 -15.98 -35.11
C LEU A 311 12.87 -15.59 -34.87
N ASN A 312 12.03 -15.79 -35.88
CA ASN A 312 10.59 -15.79 -35.70
C ASN A 312 10.17 -17.09 -35.01
N GLY A 313 10.00 -17.03 -33.69
CA GLY A 313 9.66 -18.19 -32.85
C GLY A 313 8.35 -18.90 -33.21
N VAL A 314 7.45 -18.26 -33.97
CA VAL A 314 6.20 -18.88 -34.45
C VAL A 314 6.44 -19.71 -35.71
N THR A 315 7.33 -19.27 -36.61
CA THR A 315 7.49 -19.91 -37.92
C THR A 315 8.81 -20.64 -38.11
N GLY A 316 9.75 -20.49 -37.17
CA GLY A 316 11.12 -21.02 -37.25
C GLY A 316 12.01 -20.32 -38.28
N ARG A 317 11.52 -19.25 -38.95
CA ARG A 317 12.30 -18.53 -39.96
C ARG A 317 13.22 -17.50 -39.33
N SER A 318 14.40 -17.35 -39.93
CA SER A 318 15.27 -16.20 -39.70
C SER A 318 14.76 -15.00 -40.50
N ILE A 319 14.67 -13.83 -39.86
CA ILE A 319 14.27 -12.58 -40.51
C ILE A 319 15.27 -11.46 -40.23
N PRO A 320 15.62 -10.64 -41.24
CA PRO A 320 16.52 -9.51 -41.06
C PRO A 320 15.88 -8.37 -40.25
N ALA A 321 16.71 -7.62 -39.54
CA ALA A 321 16.33 -6.37 -38.88
C ALA A 321 16.98 -5.18 -39.57
N ILE A 322 16.19 -4.16 -39.88
CA ILE A 322 16.62 -2.93 -40.55
C ILE A 322 16.47 -1.76 -39.56
N VAL A 323 17.51 -0.94 -39.44
CA VAL A 323 17.45 0.31 -38.67
C VAL A 323 17.06 1.46 -39.61
N VAL A 324 16.12 2.28 -39.15
CA VAL A 324 15.71 3.54 -39.76
C VAL A 324 15.95 4.70 -38.80
N ASP A 325 15.92 5.94 -39.30
CA ASP A 325 15.98 7.10 -38.41
C ASP A 325 14.70 7.19 -37.53
N ASP A 326 14.79 7.88 -36.39
CA ASP A 326 13.69 7.96 -35.43
C ASP A 326 12.46 8.71 -35.99
N ASP A 327 12.69 9.58 -36.98
CA ASP A 327 11.67 10.35 -37.68
C ASP A 327 11.02 9.61 -38.87
N TYR A 328 11.48 8.40 -39.19
CA TYR A 328 10.93 7.59 -40.28
C TYR A 328 9.41 7.41 -40.13
N ARG A 329 8.66 7.99 -41.08
CA ARG A 329 7.19 8.02 -41.05
C ARG A 329 6.62 6.83 -41.81
N SER A 330 5.77 6.06 -41.13
CA SER A 330 4.95 5.00 -41.72
C SER A 330 3.55 5.09 -41.13
N SER A 331 2.56 4.57 -41.85
CA SER A 331 1.20 4.40 -41.31
C SER A 331 1.12 3.30 -40.24
N GLU A 332 2.15 2.47 -40.13
CA GLU A 332 2.31 1.43 -39.12
C GLU A 332 2.95 1.98 -37.84
N GLU A 333 2.35 1.68 -36.69
CA GLU A 333 2.86 2.13 -35.39
C GLU A 333 4.10 1.32 -34.94
N PHE A 334 5.03 2.00 -34.28
CA PHE A 334 6.13 1.38 -33.53
C PHE A 334 5.74 1.22 -32.06
N PHE A 335 6.13 0.11 -31.47
CA PHE A 335 6.06 -0.12 -30.03
C PHE A 335 7.44 -0.45 -29.51
N LEU A 336 7.88 0.21 -28.44
CA LEU A 336 9.25 0.11 -27.94
C LEU A 336 10.30 0.24 -29.06
N ASN A 337 10.07 1.15 -30.00
CA ASN A 337 10.94 1.43 -31.15
C ASN A 337 11.16 0.24 -32.12
N SER A 338 10.29 -0.77 -32.11
CA SER A 338 10.30 -1.90 -33.05
C SER A 338 8.93 -2.13 -33.70
N ARG A 339 8.93 -2.72 -34.91
CA ARG A 339 7.73 -3.27 -35.58
C ARG A 339 8.10 -4.27 -36.68
N ILE A 340 7.09 -4.95 -37.22
CA ILE A 340 7.20 -5.75 -38.45
C ILE A 340 7.13 -4.81 -39.67
N GLY A 341 7.94 -5.06 -40.68
CA GLY A 341 7.92 -4.35 -41.96
C GLY A 341 6.68 -4.67 -42.81
N SER A 342 6.28 -3.71 -43.65
CA SER A 342 5.13 -3.79 -44.55
C SER A 342 5.57 -3.65 -46.00
N PHE A 343 5.19 -4.60 -46.86
CA PHE A 343 5.44 -4.51 -48.30
C PHE A 343 4.71 -3.34 -48.98
N GLU A 344 3.61 -2.87 -48.38
CA GLU A 344 2.83 -1.74 -48.91
C GLU A 344 3.35 -0.39 -48.41
N ASN A 345 3.66 -0.31 -47.11
CA ASN A 345 3.99 0.96 -46.46
C ASN A 345 5.49 1.27 -46.45
N ASP A 346 6.36 0.26 -46.63
CA ASP A 346 7.82 0.39 -46.52
C ASP A 346 8.52 -0.02 -47.85
N LYS A 347 7.93 0.37 -48.99
CA LYS A 347 8.40 -0.01 -50.34
C LYS A 347 9.85 0.40 -50.59
N ASP A 348 10.25 1.56 -50.09
CA ASP A 348 11.61 2.07 -50.18
C ASP A 348 12.62 1.10 -49.54
N LEU A 349 12.29 0.53 -48.38
CA LEU A 349 13.13 -0.46 -47.70
C LEU A 349 13.13 -1.80 -48.44
N VAL A 350 11.95 -2.23 -48.92
CA VAL A 350 11.80 -3.48 -49.69
C VAL A 350 12.65 -3.45 -50.95
N GLU A 351 12.59 -2.36 -51.72
CA GLU A 351 13.36 -2.16 -52.94
C GLU A 351 14.86 -2.04 -52.63
N LYS A 352 15.24 -1.23 -51.64
CA LYS A 352 16.66 -1.02 -51.27
C LYS A 352 17.35 -2.32 -50.83
N PHE A 353 16.66 -3.17 -50.08
CA PHE A 353 17.23 -4.39 -49.50
C PHE A 353 16.82 -5.68 -50.21
N GLY A 354 16.06 -5.59 -51.32
CA GLY A 354 15.65 -6.74 -52.12
C GLY A 354 14.81 -7.75 -51.35
N ILE A 355 13.91 -7.29 -50.46
CA ILE A 355 13.08 -8.17 -49.64
C ILE A 355 11.96 -8.76 -50.51
N LEU A 356 11.82 -10.08 -50.53
CA LEU A 356 10.84 -10.76 -51.38
C LEU A 356 9.53 -11.02 -50.64
N GLU A 357 8.41 -10.61 -51.23
CA GLU A 357 7.09 -10.97 -50.70
C GLU A 357 6.80 -12.46 -50.97
N PRO A 358 6.39 -13.24 -49.95
CA PRO A 358 6.10 -14.65 -50.14
C PRO A 358 4.88 -14.85 -51.06
N LYS A 359 5.02 -15.73 -52.06
CA LYS A 359 3.95 -16.08 -53.02
C LYS A 359 2.69 -16.65 -52.36
N HIS A 360 2.84 -17.30 -51.21
CA HIS A 360 1.73 -17.85 -50.43
C HIS A 360 1.81 -17.35 -48.98
N LYS A 361 0.77 -16.63 -48.55
CA LYS A 361 0.63 -16.19 -47.15
C LYS A 361 0.14 -17.35 -46.30
N ARG A 362 0.84 -17.62 -45.21
CA ARG A 362 0.40 -18.56 -44.18
C ARG A 362 -0.83 -18.01 -43.49
N VAL A 363 -1.84 -18.87 -43.32
CA VAL A 363 -3.03 -18.57 -42.53
C VAL A 363 -2.94 -19.41 -41.27
N LEU A 364 -2.51 -18.78 -40.18
CA LEU A 364 -2.50 -19.37 -38.84
C LEU A 364 -3.63 -18.75 -38.03
N THR A 365 -4.38 -19.58 -37.29
CA THR A 365 -5.37 -19.06 -36.35
C THR A 365 -4.66 -18.37 -35.19
N LYS A 366 -5.42 -17.58 -34.43
CA LYS A 366 -4.91 -16.95 -33.21
C LYS A 366 -4.37 -18.01 -32.25
N ASN A 367 -5.12 -19.09 -32.02
CA ASN A 367 -4.73 -20.15 -31.09
C ASN A 367 -3.44 -20.84 -31.52
N ASP A 368 -3.29 -21.17 -32.82
CA ASP A 368 -2.05 -21.77 -33.34
C ASP A 368 -0.84 -20.89 -33.02
N ILE A 369 -0.94 -19.59 -33.27
CA ILE A 369 0.16 -18.64 -33.00
C ILE A 369 0.49 -18.61 -31.50
N GLN A 370 -0.52 -18.59 -30.63
CA GLN A 370 -0.32 -18.55 -29.18
C GLN A 370 0.34 -19.85 -28.69
N GLU A 371 -0.13 -21.01 -29.13
CA GLU A 371 0.43 -22.31 -28.74
C GLU A 371 1.86 -22.48 -29.23
N MET A 372 2.15 -22.13 -30.49
CA MET A 372 3.49 -22.20 -31.06
C MET A 372 4.47 -21.27 -30.33
N ALA A 373 4.06 -20.02 -30.08
CA ALA A 373 4.89 -19.07 -29.33
C ALA A 373 5.10 -19.51 -27.88
N ALA A 374 4.07 -20.02 -27.21
CA ALA A 374 4.15 -20.48 -25.83
C ALA A 374 5.04 -21.73 -25.69
N PHE A 375 4.93 -22.69 -26.62
CA PHE A 375 5.75 -23.90 -26.65
C PHE A 375 7.25 -23.58 -26.74
N GLY A 376 7.61 -22.58 -27.54
CA GLY A 376 8.99 -22.10 -27.67
C GLY A 376 9.44 -21.10 -26.59
N GLY A 377 8.55 -20.66 -25.70
CA GLY A 377 8.85 -19.60 -24.72
C GLY A 377 9.05 -18.22 -25.35
N TYR A 378 8.45 -17.96 -26.52
CA TYR A 378 8.63 -16.74 -27.32
C TYR A 378 7.48 -15.73 -27.18
N GLY A 379 6.60 -15.88 -26.19
CA GLY A 379 5.48 -14.97 -25.94
C GLY A 379 4.15 -15.47 -26.52
N GLY A 380 3.45 -14.62 -27.27
CA GLY A 380 2.13 -14.93 -27.84
C GLY A 380 0.96 -14.61 -26.90
N TYR A 381 1.10 -13.60 -26.05
CA TYR A 381 0.06 -13.15 -25.13
C TYR A 381 -0.23 -11.65 -25.27
N GLU A 382 -1.45 -11.26 -24.94
CA GLU A 382 -1.87 -9.86 -24.92
C GLU A 382 -1.24 -9.13 -23.73
N THR A 383 -0.73 -7.93 -23.97
CA THR A 383 0.00 -7.14 -22.97
C THR A 383 -0.04 -5.65 -23.28
N SER A 384 0.60 -4.89 -22.39
CA SER A 384 0.84 -3.44 -22.47
C SER A 384 1.67 -3.04 -23.68
N ARG A 385 1.47 -1.82 -24.17
CA ARG A 385 2.35 -1.16 -25.15
C ARG A 385 3.72 -0.74 -24.60
N THR A 386 3.82 -0.46 -23.30
CA THR A 386 4.94 0.28 -22.71
C THR A 386 5.60 -0.42 -21.53
N LEU A 387 4.87 -1.25 -20.77
CA LEU A 387 5.40 -1.90 -19.58
C LEU A 387 6.57 -2.83 -19.95
N THR A 388 7.70 -2.67 -19.27
CA THR A 388 8.92 -3.47 -19.47
C THR A 388 9.03 -4.57 -18.42
N ASP A 389 9.95 -5.51 -18.64
CA ASP A 389 10.26 -6.54 -17.64
C ASP A 389 10.89 -5.93 -16.39
N TRP A 390 10.66 -6.59 -15.26
CA TRP A 390 11.21 -6.16 -13.98
C TRP A 390 12.64 -6.63 -13.81
N VAL A 391 13.59 -5.69 -13.75
CA VAL A 391 15.00 -5.98 -13.51
C VAL A 391 15.24 -6.18 -12.01
N VAL A 392 15.57 -7.40 -11.60
CA VAL A 392 15.63 -7.78 -10.18
C VAL A 392 17.03 -7.95 -9.61
N SER A 393 18.05 -8.15 -10.44
CA SER A 393 19.43 -8.31 -9.94
C SER A 393 20.09 -6.97 -9.59
N ARG A 394 20.89 -6.98 -8.52
CA ARG A 394 21.65 -5.83 -8.01
C ARG A 394 23.08 -6.29 -7.67
N GLN A 395 24.06 -5.49 -8.09
CA GLN A 395 25.49 -5.75 -7.83
C GLN A 395 25.89 -5.17 -6.46
N ARG A 396 25.23 -5.65 -5.40
CA ARG A 396 25.32 -5.05 -4.05
C ARG A 396 25.58 -6.10 -2.97
N GLY A 397 26.21 -5.70 -1.87
CA GLY A 397 26.57 -6.62 -0.78
C GLY A 397 25.36 -7.04 0.05
N TRP A 398 24.41 -6.12 0.28
CA TRP A 398 23.31 -6.29 1.22
C TRP A 398 21.94 -6.49 0.55
N GLY A 399 21.60 -7.74 0.24
CA GLY A 399 20.32 -8.14 -0.33
C GLY A 399 20.17 -9.67 -0.35
N THR A 400 18.99 -10.16 -0.70
CA THR A 400 18.73 -11.60 -0.83
C THR A 400 19.61 -12.20 -1.94
N PRO A 401 20.49 -13.17 -1.67
CA PRO A 401 21.30 -13.81 -2.71
C PRO A 401 20.43 -14.48 -3.77
N ILE A 402 20.78 -14.34 -5.05
CA ILE A 402 20.06 -15.01 -6.13
C ILE A 402 20.39 -16.51 -6.10
N PRO A 403 19.40 -17.41 -5.97
CA PRO A 403 19.64 -18.84 -5.73
C PRO A 403 19.93 -19.60 -7.03
N MET A 404 20.86 -19.09 -7.84
CA MET A 404 21.26 -19.69 -9.12
C MET A 404 22.73 -20.09 -9.11
N ILE A 405 23.04 -21.17 -9.82
CA ILE A 405 24.40 -21.67 -10.03
C ILE A 405 24.69 -21.65 -11.52
N GLN A 406 25.82 -21.06 -11.91
CA GLN A 406 26.36 -21.15 -13.26
C GLN A 406 27.30 -22.35 -13.34
N LEU A 407 26.89 -23.37 -14.09
CA LEU A 407 27.68 -24.56 -14.36
C LEU A 407 28.82 -24.26 -15.33
N GLU A 408 29.83 -25.13 -15.37
CA GLU A 408 31.01 -24.98 -16.25
C GLU A 408 30.64 -24.96 -17.75
N ASN A 409 29.56 -25.63 -18.14
CA ASN A 409 29.02 -25.62 -19.50
C ASN A 409 28.24 -24.34 -19.84
N GLY A 410 28.22 -23.35 -18.95
CA GLY A 410 27.50 -22.08 -19.12
C GLY A 410 26.01 -22.13 -18.77
N LYS A 411 25.42 -23.32 -18.55
CA LYS A 411 24.00 -23.46 -18.15
C LYS A 411 23.79 -22.95 -16.74
N ARG A 412 22.65 -22.31 -16.50
CA ARG A 412 22.21 -21.85 -15.19
C ARG A 412 21.14 -22.77 -14.62
N VAL A 413 21.28 -23.13 -13.35
CA VAL A 413 20.33 -23.99 -12.62
C VAL A 413 20.02 -23.39 -11.26
N THR A 414 18.83 -23.66 -10.73
CA THR A 414 18.47 -23.29 -9.35
C THR A 414 19.35 -24.04 -8.34
N SER A 415 19.61 -23.42 -7.20
CA SER A 415 20.29 -24.09 -6.08
C SER A 415 19.44 -25.24 -5.55
N ASP A 416 20.14 -26.28 -5.12
CA ASP A 416 19.62 -27.46 -4.43
C ASP A 416 19.35 -27.25 -2.93
N ARG A 417 19.87 -26.17 -2.34
CA ARG A 417 19.61 -25.79 -0.95
C ARG A 417 19.11 -24.36 -0.85
N LEU A 418 18.15 -24.14 0.05
CA LEU A 418 17.68 -22.83 0.45
C LEU A 418 17.68 -22.74 1.99
N PRO A 419 18.14 -21.63 2.58
CA PRO A 419 18.64 -20.43 1.91
C PRO A 419 20.07 -20.57 1.36
N VAL A 420 20.34 -19.91 0.23
CA VAL A 420 21.71 -19.52 -0.18
C VAL A 420 22.08 -18.28 0.62
N LEU A 421 23.22 -18.29 1.31
CA LEU A 421 23.67 -17.20 2.16
C LEU A 421 24.55 -16.20 1.40
N GLY A 422 24.72 -15.00 1.96
CA GLY A 422 25.58 -13.97 1.37
C GLY A 422 27.04 -14.42 1.18
N THR A 423 27.53 -15.29 2.06
CA THR A 423 28.88 -15.89 2.01
C THR A 423 29.05 -16.89 0.87
N ASP A 424 27.97 -17.43 0.31
CA ASP A 424 28.02 -18.41 -0.79
C ASP A 424 28.20 -17.72 -2.17
N ARG A 425 27.92 -16.42 -2.26
CA ARG A 425 27.93 -15.67 -3.53
C ARG A 425 29.31 -15.70 -4.19
N GLY A 426 29.34 -16.06 -5.47
CA GLY A 426 30.58 -16.20 -6.24
C GLY A 426 31.48 -17.35 -5.78
N GLN A 427 31.05 -18.18 -4.83
CA GLN A 427 31.79 -19.36 -4.38
C GLN A 427 31.40 -20.59 -5.20
N LYS A 428 32.26 -21.62 -5.16
CA LYS A 428 31.97 -22.91 -5.81
C LYS A 428 30.81 -23.60 -5.12
N SER A 429 29.92 -24.19 -5.92
CA SER A 429 28.83 -25.02 -5.43
C SER A 429 29.24 -26.49 -5.38
N GLU A 430 28.72 -27.24 -4.41
CA GLU A 430 28.85 -28.70 -4.34
C GLU A 430 28.24 -29.40 -5.56
N ARG A 431 27.25 -28.76 -6.21
CA ARG A 431 26.64 -29.23 -7.46
C ARG A 431 27.54 -29.03 -8.70
N GLY A 432 28.73 -28.45 -8.51
CA GLY A 432 29.61 -27.98 -9.58
C GLY A 432 29.20 -26.59 -10.08
N GLY A 433 30.18 -25.82 -10.57
CA GLY A 433 29.96 -24.42 -10.98
C GLY A 433 30.06 -23.41 -9.83
N VAL A 434 29.54 -22.20 -10.07
CA VAL A 434 29.69 -21.04 -9.18
C VAL A 434 28.33 -20.41 -8.88
N PHE A 435 28.06 -20.10 -7.62
CA PHE A 435 26.86 -19.36 -7.22
C PHE A 435 26.83 -17.96 -7.82
N ASP A 436 25.63 -17.49 -8.19
CA ASP A 436 25.45 -16.14 -8.71
C ASP A 436 25.99 -15.10 -7.73
N SER A 437 26.67 -14.10 -8.27
CA SER A 437 27.28 -13.05 -7.48
C SER A 437 26.31 -11.94 -7.13
N ASP A 438 25.14 -11.85 -7.75
CA ASP A 438 24.19 -10.74 -7.54
C ASP A 438 23.17 -11.02 -6.42
N THR A 439 22.51 -9.96 -5.95
CA THR A 439 21.37 -10.04 -5.02
C THR A 439 20.08 -9.58 -5.68
N LEU A 440 18.94 -9.95 -5.10
CA LEU A 440 17.64 -9.44 -5.49
C LEU A 440 17.42 -8.03 -4.92
N ASP A 441 16.65 -7.24 -5.67
CA ASP A 441 16.15 -5.93 -5.26
C ASP A 441 15.20 -6.02 -4.05
N THR A 442 15.23 -4.99 -3.20
CA THR A 442 14.39 -4.89 -1.99
C THR A 442 12.89 -4.94 -2.27
N PHE A 443 12.44 -4.49 -3.45
CA PHE A 443 11.03 -4.61 -3.83
C PHE A 443 10.59 -6.06 -4.04
N PHE A 444 11.52 -7.00 -4.23
CA PHE A 444 11.19 -8.41 -4.25
C PHE A 444 10.77 -8.88 -2.86
N ASP A 445 11.57 -8.59 -1.84
CA ASP A 445 11.25 -8.98 -0.46
C ASP A 445 9.93 -8.37 0.01
N SER A 446 9.68 -7.10 -0.32
CA SER A 446 8.43 -6.41 0.04
C SER A 446 7.23 -6.74 -0.87
N ALA A 447 7.38 -7.53 -1.94
CA ALA A 447 6.26 -7.90 -2.81
C ALA A 447 5.36 -9.02 -2.22
N TRP A 448 5.73 -9.64 -1.11
CA TRP A 448 4.97 -10.79 -0.57
C TRP A 448 4.92 -10.89 0.96
N TYR A 449 5.60 -9.98 1.68
CA TYR A 449 5.71 -9.99 3.14
C TYR A 449 4.36 -10.08 3.90
N TYR A 450 3.29 -9.53 3.32
CA TYR A 450 1.93 -9.60 3.87
C TYR A 450 1.40 -11.04 3.99
N LEU A 451 1.88 -11.96 3.16
CA LEU A 451 1.56 -13.40 3.27
C LEU A 451 2.29 -14.03 4.45
N ARG A 452 3.54 -13.61 4.71
CA ARG A 452 4.40 -14.20 5.74
C ARG A 452 3.94 -13.87 7.15
N TYR A 453 3.37 -12.69 7.37
CA TYR A 453 2.81 -12.32 8.67
C TYR A 453 1.72 -13.26 9.18
N LEU A 454 1.03 -13.96 8.29
CA LEU A 454 -0.02 -14.91 8.66
C LEU A 454 0.56 -16.14 9.37
N ASP A 455 1.79 -16.53 9.03
CA ASP A 455 2.48 -17.71 9.60
C ASP A 455 4.03 -17.57 9.60
N PRO A 456 4.58 -16.60 10.36
CA PRO A 456 5.96 -16.17 10.21
C PRO A 456 6.99 -17.16 10.77
N LYS A 457 6.55 -18.10 11.61
CA LYS A 457 7.39 -19.13 12.24
C LYS A 457 7.44 -20.45 11.44
N ASN A 458 6.74 -20.54 10.30
CA ASN A 458 6.68 -21.76 9.50
C ASN A 458 7.99 -22.03 8.75
N THR A 459 8.61 -23.18 8.99
CA THR A 459 9.90 -23.56 8.40
C THR A 459 9.78 -24.48 7.19
N LYS A 460 8.57 -24.97 6.88
CA LYS A 460 8.30 -25.98 5.84
C LYS A 460 7.69 -25.38 4.57
N GLU A 461 6.96 -24.28 4.70
CA GLU A 461 6.29 -23.57 3.62
C GLU A 461 6.31 -22.06 3.85
N LEU A 462 5.98 -21.28 2.81
CA LEU A 462 5.92 -19.82 2.86
C LEU A 462 4.96 -19.32 3.95
N SER A 463 3.78 -19.93 4.01
CA SER A 463 2.76 -19.83 5.06
C SER A 463 1.81 -21.01 4.88
N SER A 464 1.20 -21.52 5.95
CA SER A 464 0.26 -22.63 5.82
C SER A 464 -0.97 -22.28 4.98
N LYS A 465 -1.51 -23.29 4.28
CA LYS A 465 -2.75 -23.14 3.49
C LYS A 465 -3.92 -22.62 4.32
N ASP A 466 -4.00 -23.00 5.58
CA ASP A 466 -5.00 -22.54 6.54
C ASP A 466 -4.81 -21.05 6.86
N SER A 467 -3.59 -20.66 7.24
CA SER A 467 -3.24 -19.25 7.48
C SER A 467 -3.51 -18.38 6.26
N LEU A 468 -3.23 -18.86 5.04
CA LEU A 468 -3.46 -18.15 3.79
C LEU A 468 -4.95 -17.94 3.45
N GLN A 469 -5.88 -18.68 4.05
CA GLN A 469 -7.33 -18.39 3.92
C GLN A 469 -7.72 -17.04 4.53
N ARG A 470 -6.84 -16.45 5.35
CA ARG A 470 -7.04 -15.13 5.97
C ARG A 470 -6.67 -13.97 5.04
N MET A 471 -6.24 -14.26 3.81
CA MET A 471 -6.16 -13.29 2.73
C MET A 471 -7.56 -12.95 2.17
N PRO A 472 -7.75 -11.79 1.54
CA PRO A 472 -6.77 -10.72 1.32
C PRO A 472 -6.50 -9.88 2.58
N VAL A 473 -5.56 -8.94 2.51
CA VAL A 473 -5.50 -7.82 3.47
C VAL A 473 -6.78 -7.00 3.28
N ASP A 474 -7.50 -6.70 4.36
CA ASP A 474 -8.76 -5.96 4.29
C ASP A 474 -8.51 -4.46 4.09
N VAL A 475 -7.57 -3.89 4.85
CA VAL A 475 -7.20 -2.47 4.73
C VAL A 475 -5.69 -2.35 4.73
N TYR A 476 -5.14 -1.83 3.64
CA TYR A 476 -3.73 -1.48 3.53
C TYR A 476 -3.53 0.03 3.75
N VAL A 477 -2.56 0.43 4.57
CA VAL A 477 -2.25 1.83 4.88
C VAL A 477 -0.81 2.12 4.45
N GLY A 478 -0.62 2.98 3.46
CA GLY A 478 0.70 3.25 2.89
C GLY A 478 0.75 4.52 2.06
N GLY A 479 1.95 4.95 1.68
CA GLY A 479 2.14 6.15 0.87
C GLY A 479 1.75 5.96 -0.60
N ILE A 480 1.16 6.99 -1.22
CA ILE A 480 0.76 6.98 -2.64
C ILE A 480 1.97 6.84 -3.58
N GLU A 481 3.16 7.22 -3.14
CA GLU A 481 4.42 7.09 -3.90
C GLU A 481 4.77 5.64 -4.24
N HIS A 482 4.14 4.66 -3.59
CA HIS A 482 4.39 3.24 -3.78
C HIS A 482 3.41 2.56 -4.76
N ALA A 483 2.52 3.32 -5.39
CA ALA A 483 1.49 2.84 -6.31
C ALA A 483 2.06 2.06 -7.52
N ALA A 484 3.03 2.65 -8.21
CA ALA A 484 3.65 2.06 -9.41
C ALA A 484 4.82 1.11 -9.11
N VAL A 485 5.22 0.99 -7.84
CA VAL A 485 6.42 0.23 -7.43
C VAL A 485 6.00 -0.94 -6.54
N HIS A 486 6.10 -0.80 -5.23
CA HIS A 486 5.77 -1.85 -4.27
C HIS A 486 4.37 -2.46 -4.48
N MET A 487 3.33 -1.64 -4.64
CA MET A 487 1.96 -2.16 -4.82
C MET A 487 1.79 -2.88 -6.15
N PHE A 488 2.51 -2.47 -7.20
CA PHE A 488 2.51 -3.15 -8.49
C PHE A 488 3.17 -4.53 -8.37
N PHE A 489 4.37 -4.61 -7.78
CA PHE A 489 5.07 -5.87 -7.57
C PHE A 489 4.32 -6.81 -6.62
N ALA A 490 3.67 -6.26 -5.58
CA ALA A 490 2.86 -7.05 -4.67
C ALA A 490 1.69 -7.75 -5.37
N ARG A 491 0.99 -7.03 -6.26
CA ARG A 491 -0.08 -7.60 -7.08
C ARG A 491 0.45 -8.61 -8.09
N PHE A 492 1.56 -8.30 -8.76
CA PHE A 492 2.20 -9.24 -9.69
C PHE A 492 2.54 -10.57 -9.00
N ILE A 493 3.23 -10.54 -7.85
CA ILE A 493 3.58 -11.76 -7.12
C ILE A 493 2.33 -12.48 -6.61
N ALA A 494 1.32 -11.77 -6.13
CA ALA A 494 0.05 -12.38 -5.73
C ALA A 494 -0.63 -13.13 -6.89
N HIS A 495 -0.72 -12.50 -8.07
CA HIS A 495 -1.26 -13.13 -9.27
C HIS A 495 -0.48 -14.38 -9.67
N PHE A 496 0.86 -14.34 -9.62
CA PHE A 496 1.68 -15.51 -9.89
C PHE A 496 1.46 -16.63 -8.87
N LEU A 497 1.46 -16.31 -7.57
CA LEU A 497 1.22 -17.28 -6.50
C LEU A 497 -0.20 -17.86 -6.57
N ASN A 498 -1.17 -17.11 -7.08
CA ASN A 498 -2.51 -17.61 -7.35
C ASN A 498 -2.52 -18.62 -8.51
N ASP A 499 -1.81 -18.35 -9.60
CA ASP A 499 -1.72 -19.25 -10.76
C ASP A 499 -1.13 -20.61 -10.40
N ILE A 500 -0.16 -20.65 -9.48
CA ILE A 500 0.46 -21.90 -9.01
C ILE A 500 -0.25 -22.50 -7.79
N GLY A 501 -1.41 -21.96 -7.41
CA GLY A 501 -2.27 -22.51 -6.35
C GLY A 501 -1.78 -22.33 -4.91
N VAL A 502 -0.85 -21.40 -4.66
CA VAL A 502 -0.36 -21.07 -3.30
C VAL A 502 -1.39 -20.23 -2.54
N ILE A 503 -1.99 -19.25 -3.20
CA ILE A 503 -3.05 -18.40 -2.64
C ILE A 503 -4.34 -18.49 -3.46
N THR A 504 -5.49 -18.27 -2.82
CA THR A 504 -6.81 -18.37 -3.46
C THR A 504 -7.28 -17.07 -4.10
N THR A 505 -6.76 -15.92 -3.63
CA THR A 505 -7.12 -14.58 -4.11
C THR A 505 -5.93 -13.92 -4.80
N ALA A 506 -6.12 -13.47 -6.05
CA ALA A 506 -5.05 -12.85 -6.83
C ALA A 506 -4.74 -11.40 -6.42
N GLU A 507 -5.72 -10.66 -5.89
CA GLU A 507 -5.50 -9.29 -5.41
C GLU A 507 -5.16 -9.29 -3.91
N PRO A 508 -4.02 -8.72 -3.50
CA PRO A 508 -3.54 -8.85 -2.12
C PRO A 508 -4.20 -7.87 -1.15
N PHE A 509 -4.75 -6.75 -1.62
CA PHE A 509 -5.32 -5.69 -0.78
C PHE A 509 -6.72 -5.31 -1.26
N THR A 510 -7.72 -5.42 -0.38
CA THR A 510 -9.12 -5.10 -0.68
C THR A 510 -9.34 -3.60 -0.74
N ASP A 511 -8.87 -2.89 0.29
CA ASP A 511 -9.02 -1.45 0.43
C ASP A 511 -7.68 -0.78 0.74
N LEU A 512 -7.59 0.51 0.41
CA LEU A 512 -6.37 1.28 0.51
C LEU A 512 -6.64 2.65 1.13
N ILE A 513 -5.92 2.95 2.20
CA ILE A 513 -5.83 4.28 2.79
C ILE A 513 -4.48 4.88 2.36
N PRO A 514 -4.42 5.63 1.23
CA PRO A 514 -3.20 6.32 0.86
C PRO A 514 -2.93 7.42 1.87
N GLN A 515 -1.75 7.41 2.48
CA GLN A 515 -1.34 8.39 3.47
C GLN A 515 -0.74 9.62 2.79
N GLY A 516 -1.27 10.79 3.15
CA GLY A 516 -0.71 12.07 2.76
C GLY A 516 0.60 12.36 3.51
N ILE A 517 1.59 12.85 2.79
CA ILE A 517 2.95 13.06 3.31
C ILE A 517 2.94 14.08 4.47
N VAL A 518 3.64 13.76 5.56
CA VAL A 518 3.98 14.77 6.58
C VAL A 518 5.25 15.50 6.15
N ARG A 519 5.15 16.82 6.08
CA ARG A 519 6.16 17.74 5.58
C ARG A 519 6.72 18.56 6.73
N GLY A 520 8.03 18.74 6.73
CA GLY A 520 8.73 19.66 7.63
C GLY A 520 9.26 20.86 6.87
N LYS A 521 9.47 21.98 7.58
CA LYS A 521 10.19 23.13 7.02
C LYS A 521 11.60 22.72 6.62
N THR A 522 11.93 22.95 5.35
CA THR A 522 13.20 22.58 4.73
C THR A 522 13.88 23.86 4.29
N PHE A 523 15.14 24.01 4.70
CA PHE A 523 15.95 25.19 4.43
C PHE A 523 16.96 24.84 3.34
N ILE A 524 16.98 25.62 2.26
CA ILE A 524 17.80 25.35 1.07
C ILE A 524 18.62 26.61 0.79
N ASP A 525 19.93 26.46 0.70
CA ASP A 525 20.80 27.53 0.20
C ASP A 525 20.50 27.77 -1.29
N LYS A 526 20.04 28.97 -1.67
CA LYS A 526 19.65 29.28 -3.05
C LYS A 526 20.79 29.20 -4.05
N SER A 527 22.03 29.41 -3.60
CA SER A 527 23.21 29.43 -4.48
C SER A 527 23.75 28.03 -4.75
N THR A 528 23.69 27.14 -3.75
CA THR A 528 24.25 25.79 -3.85
C THR A 528 23.21 24.68 -3.98
N GLY A 529 21.94 24.96 -3.67
CA GLY A 529 20.87 23.96 -3.55
C GLY A 529 21.02 23.02 -2.36
N LYS A 530 21.97 23.28 -1.45
CA LYS A 530 22.28 22.40 -0.31
C LYS A 530 21.24 22.55 0.81
N PHE A 531 20.80 21.43 1.37
CA PHE A 531 19.94 21.42 2.55
C PHE A 531 20.71 21.87 3.79
N LEU A 532 20.16 22.87 4.49
CA LEU A 532 20.73 23.45 5.70
C LEU A 532 20.06 22.86 6.94
N HIS A 533 20.82 22.78 8.03
CA HIS A 533 20.27 22.37 9.31
C HIS A 533 19.50 23.55 9.94
N PRO A 534 18.27 23.37 10.44
CA PRO A 534 17.44 24.47 10.97
C PRO A 534 18.15 25.35 12.01
N ASN A 535 18.94 24.75 12.90
CA ASN A 535 19.69 25.47 13.94
C ASN A 535 20.81 26.38 13.42
N HIS A 536 21.19 26.26 12.14
CA HIS A 536 22.27 27.04 11.52
C HIS A 536 21.74 28.08 10.53
N VAL A 537 20.42 28.28 10.48
CA VAL A 537 19.79 29.24 9.58
C VAL A 537 19.31 30.44 10.39
N ASP A 538 19.77 31.63 9.99
CA ASP A 538 19.19 32.88 10.47
C ASP A 538 17.83 33.09 9.77
N PRO A 539 16.71 33.25 10.51
CA PRO A 539 15.40 33.51 9.92
C PRO A 539 15.31 34.76 9.03
N SER A 540 16.26 35.70 9.16
CA SER A 540 16.33 36.92 8.34
C SER A 540 17.17 36.76 7.06
N ASP A 541 17.84 35.62 6.88
CA ASP A 541 18.71 35.38 5.73
C ASP A 541 17.91 35.13 4.44
N THR A 542 17.93 36.12 3.55
CA THR A 542 17.24 36.06 2.25
C THR A 542 17.91 35.13 1.22
N SER A 543 19.14 34.67 1.50
CA SER A 543 19.85 33.68 0.66
C SER A 543 19.34 32.26 0.86
N VAL A 544 18.53 32.03 1.90
CA VAL A 544 17.90 30.74 2.19
C VAL A 544 16.46 30.72 1.68
N GLU A 545 16.13 29.67 0.91
CA GLU A 545 14.77 29.33 0.54
C GLU A 545 14.15 28.41 1.61
N VAL A 546 12.92 28.71 2.02
CA VAL A 546 12.17 27.90 3.01
C VAL A 546 10.95 27.29 2.34
N VAL A 547 10.92 25.97 2.24
CA VAL A 547 9.84 25.21 1.61
C VAL A 547 9.41 24.03 2.48
N TYR A 548 8.15 23.62 2.38
CA TYR A 548 7.66 22.41 3.04
C TYR A 548 7.88 21.20 2.14
N GLN A 549 8.71 20.25 2.59
CA GLN A 549 9.00 19.02 1.86
C GLN A 549 8.80 17.78 2.74
N LYS A 550 8.64 16.61 2.10
CA LYS A 550 8.61 15.30 2.77
C LYS A 550 9.75 15.21 3.79
N MET A 551 9.43 14.79 5.01
CA MET A 551 10.43 14.61 6.04
C MET A 551 11.43 13.53 5.65
N SER A 552 12.72 13.85 5.72
CA SER A 552 13.82 12.90 5.51
C SER A 552 15.06 13.33 6.30
N LYS A 553 15.95 12.37 6.55
CA LYS A 553 17.23 12.66 7.21
C LYS A 553 18.13 13.57 6.37
N SER A 554 18.18 13.34 5.04
CA SER A 554 19.00 14.13 4.12
C SER A 554 18.60 15.60 4.04
N LYS A 555 17.34 15.93 4.35
CA LYS A 555 16.79 17.29 4.30
C LYS A 555 16.88 18.04 5.63
N ASN A 556 17.34 17.39 6.69
CA ASN A 556 17.40 17.95 8.05
C ASN A 556 16.05 18.53 8.55
N ASN A 557 14.93 18.03 8.05
CA ASN A 557 13.57 18.54 8.31
C ASN A 557 12.69 17.55 9.09
N GLY A 558 13.26 16.42 9.51
CA GLY A 558 12.53 15.36 10.21
C GLY A 558 12.34 15.68 11.70
N VAL A 559 11.11 15.54 12.19
CA VAL A 559 10.80 15.66 13.62
C VAL A 559 10.93 14.30 14.30
N ASP A 560 11.85 14.18 15.27
CA ASP A 560 12.10 12.94 16.00
C ASP A 560 10.85 12.50 16.79
N LEU A 561 10.46 11.24 16.58
CA LEU A 561 9.26 10.66 17.17
C LEU A 561 9.36 10.59 18.70
N ALA A 562 10.50 10.16 19.23
CA ALA A 562 10.66 9.94 20.66
C ALA A 562 10.62 11.28 21.42
N ALA A 563 11.26 12.31 20.87
CA ALA A 563 11.21 13.66 21.42
C ALA A 563 9.78 14.22 21.46
N MET A 564 8.96 13.95 20.43
CA MET A 564 7.55 14.39 20.46
C MET A 564 6.72 13.67 21.51
N ILE A 565 6.87 12.36 21.64
CA ILE A 565 6.17 11.59 22.68
C ILE A 565 6.57 12.07 24.08
N GLU A 566 7.85 12.34 24.31
CA GLU A 566 8.36 12.88 25.58
C GLU A 566 7.73 14.24 25.93
N SER A 567 7.63 15.11 24.91
CA SER A 567 7.12 16.48 25.06
C SER A 567 5.61 16.49 25.27
N GLU A 568 4.84 15.91 24.35
CA GLU A 568 3.38 16.07 24.26
C GLU A 568 2.59 14.88 24.83
N GLY A 569 3.20 13.70 24.97
CA GLY A 569 2.50 12.46 25.26
C GLY A 569 1.98 11.76 24.01
N VAL A 570 1.74 10.45 24.13
CA VAL A 570 1.21 9.57 23.09
C VAL A 570 -0.14 10.04 22.56
N ASP A 571 -1.13 10.26 23.43
CA ASP A 571 -2.51 10.52 23.00
C ASP A 571 -2.62 11.87 22.28
N MET A 572 -1.93 12.90 22.77
CA MET A 572 -1.90 14.22 22.12
C MET A 572 -1.21 14.15 20.76
N THR A 573 -0.11 13.42 20.66
CA THR A 573 0.61 13.25 19.38
C THR A 573 -0.26 12.52 18.35
N ARG A 574 -0.98 11.47 18.77
CA ARG A 574 -1.94 10.75 17.92
C ARG A 574 -3.06 11.65 17.43
N LEU A 575 -3.72 12.37 18.34
CA LEU A 575 -4.82 13.26 18.01
C LEU A 575 -4.37 14.37 17.04
N ARG A 576 -3.19 14.94 17.26
CA ARG A 576 -2.60 15.95 16.36
C ARG A 576 -2.45 15.43 14.93
N LEU A 577 -1.97 14.20 14.78
CA LEU A 577 -1.78 13.57 13.47
C LEU A 577 -3.11 13.23 12.77
N LEU A 578 -4.10 12.77 13.53
CA LEU A 578 -5.40 12.37 12.99
C LEU A 578 -6.31 13.56 12.69
N GLU A 579 -6.20 14.67 13.43
CA GLU A 579 -7.06 15.85 13.26
C GLU A 579 -6.55 16.80 12.19
N ALA A 580 -5.23 16.98 12.08
CA ALA A 580 -4.61 18.02 11.25
C ALA A 580 -5.04 18.01 9.78
N ALA A 581 -5.29 16.83 9.20
CA ALA A 581 -5.75 16.71 7.82
C ALA A 581 -6.42 15.34 7.59
N ALA A 582 -7.23 15.25 6.52
CA ALA A 582 -7.72 13.97 6.03
C ALA A 582 -6.56 12.98 5.78
N PRO A 583 -6.73 11.67 5.97
CA PRO A 583 -5.63 10.70 5.86
C PRO A 583 -4.83 10.82 4.56
N ARG A 584 -5.49 11.12 3.43
CA ARG A 584 -4.88 11.31 2.10
C ARG A 584 -4.18 12.66 1.90
N ALA A 585 -4.54 13.68 2.68
CA ALA A 585 -4.03 15.04 2.52
C ALA A 585 -2.67 15.24 3.22
N PRO A 586 -1.74 16.03 2.66
CA PRO A 586 -0.46 16.31 3.30
C PRO A 586 -0.65 17.12 4.60
N ILE A 587 0.31 17.02 5.51
CA ILE A 587 0.37 17.83 6.74
C ILE A 587 1.66 18.63 6.73
N ASN A 588 1.57 19.95 6.85
CA ASN A 588 2.70 20.80 7.21
C ASN A 588 2.81 20.81 8.73
N TRP A 589 3.80 20.09 9.28
CA TRP A 589 3.81 19.75 10.70
C TRP A 589 3.81 20.98 11.62
N GLU A 590 4.60 21.99 11.28
CA GLU A 590 4.76 23.22 12.06
C GLU A 590 3.51 24.12 12.04
N GLU A 591 2.56 23.89 11.12
CA GLU A 591 1.30 24.65 11.04
C GLU A 591 0.17 24.03 11.88
N THR A 592 0.39 22.82 12.39
CA THR A 592 -0.61 22.13 13.21
C THR A 592 -0.65 22.69 14.64
N ASN A 593 -1.83 22.73 15.24
CA ASN A 593 -2.01 23.22 16.61
C ASN A 593 -2.88 22.27 17.46
N LEU A 594 -2.70 22.32 18.78
CA LEU A 594 -3.39 21.44 19.72
C LEU A 594 -4.61 22.08 20.40
N LYS A 595 -4.90 23.36 20.12
CA LYS A 595 -5.88 24.14 20.89
C LYS A 595 -7.29 23.58 20.78
N GLY A 596 -7.69 23.16 19.58
CA GLY A 596 -9.00 22.53 19.35
C GLY A 596 -9.14 21.20 20.07
N ILE A 597 -8.13 20.33 19.93
CA ILE A 597 -8.08 19.00 20.55
C ILE A 597 -8.13 19.09 22.07
N LYS A 598 -7.31 19.95 22.69
CA LYS A 598 -7.29 20.12 24.15
C LYS A 598 -8.66 20.53 24.68
N LYS A 599 -9.31 21.49 24.00
CA LYS A 599 -10.68 21.92 24.34
C LYS A 599 -11.71 20.80 24.20
N LEU A 600 -11.59 19.94 23.19
CA LEU A 600 -12.46 18.77 23.03
C LEU A 600 -12.34 17.84 24.25
N LEU A 601 -11.11 17.45 24.60
CA LEU A 601 -10.86 16.55 25.73
C LEU A 601 -11.38 17.12 27.05
N ASP A 602 -11.10 18.40 27.33
CA ASP A 602 -11.58 19.06 28.55
C ASP A 602 -13.10 19.20 28.58
N ARG A 603 -13.76 19.38 27.43
CA ARG A 603 -15.23 19.40 27.35
C ARG A 603 -15.85 18.04 27.65
N ILE A 604 -15.27 16.95 27.14
CA ILE A 604 -15.73 15.59 27.44
C ILE A 604 -15.49 15.29 28.93
N ALA A 605 -14.32 15.66 29.47
CA ALA A 605 -14.03 15.50 30.89
C ALA A 605 -15.00 16.29 31.78
N SER A 606 -15.39 17.49 31.37
CA SER A 606 -16.41 18.28 32.06
C SER A 606 -17.77 17.56 32.08
N ILE A 607 -18.19 16.92 30.98
CA ILE A 607 -19.41 16.09 30.96
C ILE A 607 -19.29 14.95 31.99
N ASN A 608 -18.16 14.23 32.00
CA ASN A 608 -17.90 13.18 32.98
C ASN A 608 -18.03 13.67 34.43
N SER A 609 -17.38 14.78 34.77
CA SER A 609 -17.45 15.37 36.12
C SER A 609 -18.88 15.70 36.52
N THR A 610 -19.62 16.40 35.66
CA THR A 610 -21.01 16.80 35.95
C THR A 610 -21.93 15.60 36.08
N ILE A 611 -21.68 14.51 35.35
CA ILE A 611 -22.45 13.27 35.50
C ILE A 611 -22.19 12.64 36.87
N LEU A 612 -20.93 12.54 37.29
CA LEU A 612 -20.58 12.00 38.60
C LEU A 612 -21.21 12.80 39.75
N GLU A 613 -21.29 14.13 39.62
CA GLU A 613 -21.95 15.00 40.61
C GLU A 613 -23.47 14.82 40.68
N ASN A 614 -24.09 14.33 39.61
CA ASN A 614 -25.54 14.12 39.51
C ASN A 614 -25.96 12.67 39.67
N GLN A 615 -25.02 11.73 39.75
CA GLN A 615 -25.29 10.30 39.78
C GLN A 615 -26.07 9.91 41.04
N GLY A 616 -27.10 9.08 40.88
CA GLY A 616 -27.95 8.59 41.97
C GLY A 616 -29.07 9.55 42.37
N LYS A 617 -29.19 10.70 41.71
CA LYS A 617 -30.37 11.57 41.86
C LYS A 617 -31.57 10.94 41.15
N ARG A 618 -32.75 11.00 41.79
CA ARG A 618 -34.00 10.53 41.17
C ARG A 618 -34.47 11.55 40.14
N ILE A 619 -34.86 11.07 38.97
CA ILE A 619 -35.47 11.85 37.90
C ILE A 619 -36.75 11.17 37.41
N GLU A 620 -37.66 11.98 36.88
CA GLU A 620 -38.76 11.49 36.05
C GLU A 620 -38.24 11.26 34.63
N ILE A 621 -38.49 10.09 34.06
CA ILE A 621 -38.08 9.75 32.69
C ILE A 621 -39.15 10.24 31.73
N LEU A 622 -38.87 11.36 31.06
CA LEU A 622 -39.74 11.90 30.02
C LEU A 622 -39.42 11.28 28.66
N GLU A 623 -40.42 10.66 28.02
CA GLU A 623 -40.29 9.98 26.72
C GLU A 623 -39.75 10.88 25.61
N GLU A 624 -40.17 12.16 25.57
CA GLU A 624 -39.66 13.15 24.62
C GLU A 624 -38.15 13.36 24.77
N LYS A 625 -37.64 13.38 26.01
CA LYS A 625 -36.20 13.54 26.28
C LYS A 625 -35.42 12.29 25.93
N GLU A 626 -35.92 11.11 26.27
CA GLU A 626 -35.29 9.85 25.86
C GLU A 626 -35.22 9.73 24.34
N THR A 627 -36.31 10.07 23.63
CA THR A 627 -36.35 10.06 22.17
C THR A 627 -35.33 11.02 21.56
N GLN A 628 -35.26 12.26 22.07
CA GLN A 628 -34.28 13.24 21.63
C GLN A 628 -32.82 12.76 21.82
N ILE A 629 -32.53 12.12 22.96
CA ILE A 629 -31.19 11.60 23.26
C ILE A 629 -30.88 10.40 22.34
N ARG A 630 -31.84 9.49 22.15
CA ARG A 630 -31.73 8.31 21.28
C ARG A 630 -31.43 8.70 19.83
N GLU A 631 -32.16 9.68 19.28
CA GLU A 631 -31.92 10.19 17.93
C GLU A 631 -30.53 10.82 17.80
N THR A 632 -30.14 11.63 18.80
CA THR A 632 -28.79 12.22 18.86
C THR A 632 -27.71 11.13 18.88
N PHE A 633 -27.90 10.11 19.71
CA PHE A 633 -27.01 8.95 19.82
C PHE A 633 -26.88 8.24 18.46
N ASN A 634 -28.00 7.86 17.83
CA ASN A 634 -28.01 7.12 16.57
C ASN A 634 -27.31 7.90 15.45
N PHE A 635 -27.61 9.19 15.33
CA PHE A 635 -26.99 10.07 14.33
C PHE A 635 -25.46 10.08 14.46
N PHE A 636 -24.93 10.32 15.66
CA PHE A 636 -23.49 10.46 15.84
C PHE A 636 -22.74 9.13 15.79
N VAL A 637 -23.29 8.06 16.37
CA VAL A 637 -22.67 6.73 16.33
C VAL A 637 -22.54 6.24 14.89
N ARG A 638 -23.60 6.37 14.08
CA ARG A 638 -23.57 6.01 12.66
C ARG A 638 -22.53 6.82 11.90
N ASN A 639 -22.57 8.14 12.05
CA ASN A 639 -21.69 9.04 11.30
C ASN A 639 -20.21 8.85 11.65
N VAL A 640 -19.88 8.59 12.91
CA VAL A 640 -18.51 8.27 13.33
C VAL A 640 -18.09 6.91 12.75
N GLY A 641 -18.95 5.89 12.84
CA GLY A 641 -18.70 4.56 12.25
C GLY A 641 -18.46 4.63 10.74
N MET A 642 -19.32 5.32 9.99
CA MET A 642 -19.18 5.53 8.54
C MET A 642 -17.86 6.22 8.19
N CYS A 643 -17.43 7.22 8.97
CA CYS A 643 -16.15 7.89 8.74
C CYS A 643 -14.95 6.96 8.92
N LEU A 644 -15.03 5.98 9.83
CA LEU A 644 -13.94 5.04 10.13
C LEU A 644 -13.92 3.82 9.20
N GLU A 645 -15.09 3.31 8.82
CA GLU A 645 -15.22 2.05 8.07
C GLU A 645 -15.26 2.26 6.55
N VAL A 646 -16.02 3.27 6.10
CA VAL A 646 -16.36 3.45 4.68
C VAL A 646 -15.54 4.56 4.05
N LEU A 647 -15.46 5.72 4.72
CA LEU A 647 -14.83 6.91 4.16
C LEU A 647 -13.34 6.99 4.49
N HIS A 648 -12.87 6.28 5.52
CA HIS A 648 -11.51 6.37 6.05
C HIS A 648 -11.08 7.82 6.33
N LEU A 649 -11.97 8.61 6.94
CA LEU A 649 -11.77 10.03 7.30
C LEU A 649 -11.70 10.20 8.83
N HIS A 650 -10.56 9.81 9.43
CA HIS A 650 -10.35 9.90 10.88
C HIS A 650 -10.47 11.33 11.43
N ASN A 651 -10.03 12.34 10.67
CA ASN A 651 -10.21 13.75 11.03
C ASN A 651 -11.70 14.14 11.11
N THR A 652 -12.50 13.71 10.14
CA THR A 652 -13.94 13.97 10.13
C THR A 652 -14.64 13.19 11.24
N ALA A 653 -14.20 11.97 11.56
CA ALA A 653 -14.70 11.22 12.71
C ALA A 653 -14.48 11.99 14.03
N LEU A 654 -13.30 12.59 14.23
CA LEU A 654 -13.04 13.48 15.38
C LEU A 654 -13.94 14.72 15.40
N MET A 655 -14.19 15.34 14.24
CA MET A 655 -15.14 16.44 14.13
C MET A 655 -16.57 16.01 14.50
N ARG A 656 -16.98 14.79 14.13
CA ARG A 656 -18.28 14.21 14.53
C ARG A 656 -18.35 13.96 16.03
N LEU A 657 -17.27 13.48 16.67
CA LEU A 657 -17.19 13.36 18.14
C LEU A 657 -17.28 14.72 18.85
N GLN A 658 -16.67 15.76 18.29
CA GLN A 658 -16.84 17.13 18.79
C GLN A 658 -18.28 17.61 18.67
N GLY A 659 -18.96 17.28 17.57
CA GLY A 659 -20.39 17.51 17.38
C GLY A 659 -21.22 16.78 18.43
N PHE A 660 -20.94 15.50 18.68
CA PHE A 660 -21.66 14.69 19.66
C PHE A 660 -21.50 15.27 21.07
N THR A 661 -20.26 15.59 21.45
CA THR A 661 -19.94 16.29 22.70
C THR A 661 -20.77 17.57 22.86
N ASN A 662 -20.85 18.40 21.81
CA ASN A 662 -21.61 19.65 21.85
C ASN A 662 -23.12 19.42 21.96
N ALA A 663 -23.65 18.36 21.34
CA ALA A 663 -25.05 18.00 21.45
C ALA A 663 -25.40 17.53 22.86
N LEU A 664 -24.57 16.64 23.46
CA LEU A 664 -24.76 16.17 24.82
C LEU A 664 -24.70 17.32 25.84
N LYS A 665 -23.81 18.30 25.67
CA LYS A 665 -23.74 19.48 26.55
C LYS A 665 -25.02 20.34 26.59
N LYS A 666 -25.91 20.19 25.61
CA LYS A 666 -27.21 20.90 25.60
C LYS A 666 -28.30 20.14 26.35
N ILE A 667 -28.08 18.86 26.62
CA ILE A 667 -28.99 18.03 27.40
C ILE A 667 -28.70 18.29 28.88
N ASP A 668 -29.75 18.32 29.70
CA ASP A 668 -29.59 18.48 31.13
C ASP A 668 -28.76 17.32 31.70
N SER A 669 -27.70 17.69 32.42
CA SER A 669 -26.77 16.74 33.03
C SER A 669 -27.44 15.72 33.95
N ILE A 670 -28.59 16.03 34.54
CA ILE A 670 -29.30 15.08 35.40
C ILE A 670 -29.90 13.91 34.59
N TYR A 671 -30.34 14.17 33.34
CA TYR A 671 -30.77 13.14 32.39
C TYR A 671 -29.58 12.33 31.89
N LEU A 672 -28.49 13.00 31.48
CA LEU A 672 -27.27 12.30 31.06
C LEU A 672 -26.73 11.33 32.13
N ALA A 673 -26.91 11.66 33.41
CA ALA A 673 -26.43 10.87 34.53
C ALA A 673 -27.37 9.74 34.96
N ASN A 674 -28.69 9.90 34.82
CA ASN A 674 -29.66 9.03 35.47
C ASN A 674 -30.75 8.47 34.53
N SER A 675 -30.75 8.82 33.24
CA SER A 675 -31.68 8.24 32.25
C SER A 675 -31.02 7.13 31.42
N PRO A 676 -31.77 6.11 30.96
CA PRO A 676 -31.22 5.02 30.14
C PRO A 676 -30.48 5.50 28.89
N GLU A 677 -31.11 6.35 28.06
CA GLU A 677 -30.49 6.84 26.83
C GLU A 677 -29.35 7.84 27.12
N GLY A 678 -29.46 8.62 28.21
CA GLY A 678 -28.39 9.50 28.68
C GLY A 678 -27.12 8.74 29.04
N GLU A 679 -27.26 7.70 29.87
CA GLU A 679 -26.17 6.81 30.25
C GLU A 679 -25.54 6.13 29.03
N ARG A 680 -26.38 5.59 28.13
CA ARG A 680 -25.95 4.95 26.88
C ARG A 680 -25.13 5.90 26.02
N ALA A 681 -25.61 7.14 25.83
CA ALA A 681 -24.97 8.12 24.97
C ALA A 681 -23.58 8.54 25.49
N VAL A 682 -23.46 8.79 26.80
CA VAL A 682 -22.19 9.20 27.43
C VAL A 682 -21.17 8.07 27.38
N LYS A 683 -21.57 6.84 27.75
CA LYS A 683 -20.70 5.66 27.64
C LYS A 683 -20.16 5.51 26.23
N SER A 684 -21.04 5.65 25.25
CA SER A 684 -20.72 5.47 23.84
C SER A 684 -19.79 6.56 23.30
N LEU A 685 -19.93 7.81 23.74
CA LEU A 685 -18.99 8.87 23.42
C LEU A 685 -17.55 8.49 23.83
N ILE A 686 -17.37 7.96 25.03
CA ILE A 686 -16.04 7.59 25.55
C ILE A 686 -15.52 6.33 24.85
N VAL A 687 -16.39 5.34 24.61
CA VAL A 687 -16.03 4.14 23.84
C VAL A 687 -15.55 4.50 22.43
N MET A 688 -16.20 5.45 21.74
CA MET A 688 -15.74 5.91 20.43
C MET A 688 -14.43 6.71 20.50
N LEU A 689 -14.27 7.52 21.55
CA LEU A 689 -13.05 8.31 21.79
C LEU A 689 -11.79 7.44 21.93
N GLN A 690 -11.91 6.23 22.49
CA GLN A 690 -10.79 5.33 22.76
C GLN A 690 -10.00 4.93 21.50
N VAL A 691 -10.63 4.98 20.33
CA VAL A 691 -9.98 4.69 19.05
C VAL A 691 -8.86 5.70 18.75
N PHE A 692 -9.04 6.94 19.21
CA PHE A 692 -8.15 8.06 18.92
C PHE A 692 -7.16 8.31 20.06
N CYS A 693 -7.63 8.35 21.30
CA CYS A 693 -6.83 8.60 22.52
C CYS A 693 -7.19 7.58 23.62
N PRO A 694 -6.64 6.36 23.56
CA PRO A 694 -7.03 5.26 24.44
C PRO A 694 -6.75 5.49 25.93
N HIS A 695 -5.70 6.24 26.30
CA HIS A 695 -5.35 6.46 27.71
C HIS A 695 -6.31 7.44 28.37
N VAL A 696 -6.62 8.55 27.68
CA VAL A 696 -7.62 9.53 28.13
C VAL A 696 -9.00 8.88 28.24
N ALA A 697 -9.39 8.06 27.27
CA ALA A 697 -10.67 7.36 27.30
C ALA A 697 -10.74 6.33 28.44
N ALA A 698 -9.65 5.62 28.74
CA ALA A 698 -9.59 4.69 29.86
C ALA A 698 -9.76 5.39 31.21
N GLU A 699 -9.13 6.55 31.40
CA GLU A 699 -9.31 7.39 32.59
C GLU A 699 -10.77 7.81 32.78
N MET A 700 -11.37 8.36 31.71
CA MET A 700 -12.76 8.81 31.70
C MET A 700 -13.72 7.64 31.97
N TRP A 701 -13.44 6.47 31.39
CA TRP A 701 -14.25 5.27 31.60
C TRP A 701 -14.17 4.75 33.03
N ALA A 702 -12.96 4.64 33.58
CA ALA A 702 -12.77 4.16 34.94
C ALA A 702 -13.42 5.09 35.98
N ALA A 703 -13.44 6.41 35.72
CA ALA A 703 -14.15 7.35 36.57
C ALA A 703 -15.67 7.09 36.59
N LEU A 704 -16.28 6.87 35.44
CA LEU A 704 -17.74 6.67 35.33
C LEU A 704 -18.20 5.25 35.64
N ARG A 705 -17.42 4.24 35.23
CA ARG A 705 -17.79 2.82 35.23
C ARG A 705 -16.64 1.92 35.72
N PRO A 706 -16.17 2.13 36.97
CA PRO A 706 -15.04 1.37 37.52
C PRO A 706 -15.30 -0.14 37.66
N SER A 707 -16.55 -0.57 37.57
CA SER A 707 -16.97 -1.98 37.74
C SER A 707 -17.28 -2.69 36.41
N ASP A 708 -17.34 -1.96 35.27
CA ASP A 708 -17.75 -2.53 33.97
C ASP A 708 -16.55 -3.16 33.22
N GLY A 709 -15.39 -3.27 33.88
CA GLY A 709 -14.15 -3.74 33.27
C GLY A 709 -13.46 -2.70 32.38
N LEU A 710 -12.39 -3.10 31.69
CA LEU A 710 -11.61 -2.20 30.85
C LEU A 710 -12.40 -1.69 29.66
N ILE A 711 -12.19 -0.42 29.29
CA ILE A 711 -12.82 0.19 28.12
C ILE A 711 -12.51 -0.55 26.82
N SER A 712 -11.31 -1.15 26.71
CA SER A 712 -10.86 -1.93 25.57
C SER A 712 -11.68 -3.20 25.33
N ASN A 713 -12.44 -3.65 26.33
CA ASN A 713 -13.31 -4.83 26.24
C ASN A 713 -14.75 -4.47 25.87
N GLN A 714 -15.10 -3.17 25.87
CA GLN A 714 -16.44 -2.73 25.53
C GLN A 714 -16.70 -2.88 24.03
N PRO A 715 -17.91 -3.29 23.60
CA PRO A 715 -18.26 -3.30 22.19
C PRO A 715 -18.34 -1.89 21.62
N TRP A 716 -18.11 -1.76 20.31
CA TRP A 716 -18.45 -0.54 19.58
C TRP A 716 -19.97 -0.27 19.69
N PRO A 717 -20.40 0.96 19.99
CA PRO A 717 -21.82 1.27 20.09
C PRO A 717 -22.54 1.01 18.77
N GLN A 718 -23.71 0.39 18.85
CA GLN A 718 -24.54 0.08 17.69
C GLN A 718 -25.72 1.05 17.64
N THR A 719 -26.04 1.49 16.43
CA THR A 719 -27.29 2.19 16.15
C THR A 719 -28.48 1.25 16.31
N ASP A 720 -29.62 1.81 16.69
CA ASP A 720 -30.86 1.06 16.78
C ASP A 720 -31.27 0.52 15.39
N SER A 721 -32.00 -0.59 15.37
CA SER A 721 -32.45 -1.21 14.12
C SER A 721 -33.47 -0.35 13.39
N ASP A 722 -34.28 0.41 14.11
CA ASP A 722 -35.33 1.32 13.61
C ASP A 722 -34.85 2.77 13.50
N ALA A 723 -33.54 3.03 13.61
CA ALA A 723 -33.00 4.36 13.45
C ALA A 723 -33.17 4.87 12.00
N GLU A 724 -33.51 6.14 11.85
CA GLU A 724 -33.39 6.85 10.59
C GLU A 724 -31.90 7.02 10.23
N ILE A 725 -31.51 6.56 9.04
CA ILE A 725 -30.13 6.63 8.53
C ILE A 725 -30.06 7.40 7.21
N GLU A 726 -28.94 8.12 7.00
CA GLU A 726 -28.70 8.82 5.73
C GLU A 726 -28.45 7.81 4.61
N PHE A 727 -29.35 7.76 3.63
CA PHE A 727 -29.16 6.98 2.42
C PHE A 727 -28.29 7.78 1.45
N LEU A 728 -26.99 7.45 1.36
CA LEU A 728 -26.03 8.24 0.59
C LEU A 728 -25.87 7.67 -0.83
N LEU A 729 -26.20 8.51 -1.81
CA LEU A 729 -25.84 8.28 -3.21
C LEU A 729 -24.55 9.02 -3.55
N MET A 730 -23.54 8.30 -4.06
CA MET A 730 -22.31 8.89 -4.59
C MET A 730 -22.27 8.72 -6.11
N ILE A 731 -22.00 9.82 -6.82
CA ILE A 731 -21.89 9.90 -8.27
C ILE A 731 -20.52 10.49 -8.61
N ASP A 732 -19.62 9.70 -9.19
CA ASP A 732 -18.24 10.11 -9.53
C ASP A 732 -17.51 10.83 -8.38
N GLY A 733 -17.67 10.33 -7.15
CA GLY A 733 -17.07 10.91 -5.96
C GLY A 733 -17.78 12.16 -5.40
N VAL A 734 -18.89 12.58 -5.99
CA VAL A 734 -19.73 13.69 -5.52
C VAL A 734 -21.03 13.17 -4.91
N SER A 735 -21.47 13.79 -3.81
CA SER A 735 -22.73 13.44 -3.13
C SER A 735 -23.94 13.82 -3.99
N GLY A 736 -24.75 12.83 -4.38
CA GLY A 736 -26.02 13.01 -5.10
C GLY A 736 -27.23 13.31 -4.21
N GLY A 737 -27.10 13.16 -2.89
CA GLY A 737 -28.16 13.40 -1.91
C GLY A 737 -27.98 12.50 -0.69
N ARG A 738 -28.65 12.85 0.42
CA ARG A 738 -28.60 12.13 1.72
C ARG A 738 -29.93 12.15 2.47
N PRO A 739 -31.04 11.71 1.86
CA PRO A 739 -32.31 11.60 2.57
C PRO A 739 -32.19 10.63 3.76
N ALA A 740 -32.88 10.94 4.85
CA ALA A 740 -33.06 10.02 5.96
C ALA A 740 -34.08 8.94 5.59
N VAL A 741 -33.77 7.69 5.95
CA VAL A 741 -34.60 6.51 5.70
C VAL A 741 -34.52 5.58 6.91
N ASP A 742 -35.65 4.99 7.31
CA ASP A 742 -35.69 3.88 8.26
C ASP A 742 -34.75 2.75 7.81
N ARG A 743 -33.75 2.47 8.65
CA ARG A 743 -32.70 1.49 8.40
C ARG A 743 -33.23 0.11 8.00
N ARG A 744 -34.36 -0.33 8.56
CA ARG A 744 -34.98 -1.63 8.26
C ARG A 744 -35.39 -1.77 6.81
N LEU A 745 -35.61 -0.65 6.12
CA LEU A 745 -36.03 -0.64 4.72
C LEU A 745 -34.86 -0.87 3.77
N ILE A 746 -33.61 -0.68 4.21
CA ILE A 746 -32.45 -0.67 3.32
C ILE A 746 -31.30 -1.59 3.77
N GLU A 747 -31.15 -1.88 5.07
CA GLU A 747 -29.98 -2.60 5.60
C GLU A 747 -29.78 -4.00 5.00
N ASP A 748 -30.85 -4.75 4.79
CA ASP A 748 -30.79 -6.12 4.25
C ASP A 748 -30.92 -6.18 2.72
N LEU A 749 -31.06 -5.03 2.06
CA LEU A 749 -31.20 -4.99 0.61
C LEU A 749 -29.86 -5.26 -0.08
N ARG A 750 -29.91 -6.10 -1.11
CA ARG A 750 -28.75 -6.30 -1.98
C ARG A 750 -28.52 -5.04 -2.82
N LEU A 751 -27.30 -4.85 -3.30
CA LEU A 751 -26.90 -3.68 -4.10
C LEU A 751 -27.88 -3.41 -5.27
N LYS A 752 -28.38 -4.44 -5.94
CA LYS A 752 -29.36 -4.29 -7.03
C LYS A 752 -30.68 -3.67 -6.55
N ASP A 753 -31.16 -4.08 -5.38
CA ASP A 753 -32.43 -3.63 -4.81
C ASP A 753 -32.28 -2.23 -4.18
N LEU A 754 -31.12 -1.95 -3.57
CA LEU A 754 -30.73 -0.60 -3.14
C LEU A 754 -30.72 0.38 -4.32
N TRP A 755 -30.11 -0.02 -5.44
CA TRP A 755 -30.10 0.79 -6.66
C TRP A 755 -31.50 1.06 -7.19
N LYS A 756 -32.33 0.02 -7.28
CA LYS A 756 -33.71 0.16 -7.71
C LYS A 756 -34.46 1.15 -6.81
N ARG A 757 -34.31 1.03 -5.49
CA ARG A 757 -34.93 1.93 -4.53
C ARG A 757 -34.45 3.38 -4.70
N ALA A 758 -33.14 3.58 -4.84
CA ALA A 758 -32.56 4.90 -5.11
C ALA A 758 -33.14 5.52 -6.39
N GLU A 759 -33.31 4.74 -7.46
CA GLU A 759 -33.93 5.21 -8.72
C GLU A 759 -35.42 5.54 -8.60
N GLU A 760 -36.16 4.82 -7.76
CA GLU A 760 -37.62 4.90 -7.67
C GLU A 760 -38.11 5.88 -6.58
N SER A 761 -37.33 6.10 -5.52
CA SER A 761 -37.74 6.86 -4.33
C SER A 761 -36.70 7.94 -3.99
N GLU A 762 -35.80 7.65 -3.05
CA GLU A 762 -35.01 8.63 -2.31
C GLU A 762 -34.06 9.50 -3.16
N HIS A 763 -33.60 8.97 -4.29
CA HIS A 763 -32.71 9.68 -5.22
C HIS A 763 -33.30 9.81 -6.62
N SER A 764 -34.60 9.59 -6.76
CA SER A 764 -35.25 9.52 -8.07
C SER A 764 -35.10 10.82 -8.87
N ASP A 765 -35.18 11.98 -8.22
CA ASP A 765 -35.07 13.29 -8.86
C ASP A 765 -33.67 13.53 -9.46
N ILE A 766 -32.61 13.32 -8.67
CA ILE A 766 -31.23 13.53 -9.16
C ILE A 766 -30.88 12.53 -10.27
N LEU A 767 -31.32 11.27 -10.15
CA LEU A 767 -31.06 10.24 -11.15
C LEU A 767 -31.85 10.49 -12.45
N LYS A 768 -33.10 10.99 -12.37
CA LYS A 768 -33.86 11.46 -13.55
C LYS A 768 -33.20 12.67 -14.20
N MET A 769 -32.71 13.64 -13.43
CA MET A 769 -31.99 14.81 -13.96
C MET A 769 -30.73 14.41 -14.74
N ILE A 770 -29.99 13.41 -14.25
CA ILE A 770 -28.80 12.87 -14.93
C ILE A 770 -29.19 12.15 -16.22
N LYS A 771 -30.29 11.38 -16.21
CA LYS A 771 -30.80 10.68 -17.40
C LYS A 771 -31.35 11.64 -18.48
N ASN A 772 -31.92 12.78 -18.08
CA ASN A 772 -32.63 13.69 -19.00
C ASN A 772 -31.79 14.85 -19.59
N LYS A 773 -30.62 15.19 -19.04
CA LYS A 773 -29.77 16.27 -19.58
C LYS A 773 -28.82 15.79 -20.68
N GLU A 774 -28.56 16.66 -21.66
CA GLU A 774 -27.55 16.58 -22.74
C GLU A 774 -26.09 16.53 -22.22
N CYS A 775 -25.80 15.70 -21.22
CA CYS A 775 -24.43 15.40 -20.78
C CYS A 775 -23.72 14.39 -21.70
N LYS A 776 -24.23 14.18 -22.93
CA LYS A 776 -23.72 13.19 -23.89
C LYS A 776 -22.38 13.56 -24.56
N SER A 777 -21.84 14.77 -24.36
CA SER A 777 -20.61 15.20 -25.05
C SER A 777 -19.29 14.88 -24.31
N LYS A 778 -19.34 14.41 -23.05
CA LYS A 778 -18.14 13.90 -22.34
C LYS A 778 -18.35 12.59 -21.54
N ILE A 779 -19.57 12.05 -21.53
CA ILE A 779 -19.96 10.96 -20.61
C ILE A 779 -20.40 9.74 -21.44
N LYS A 780 -19.46 8.85 -21.77
CA LYS A 780 -19.76 7.53 -22.36
C LYS A 780 -19.65 6.37 -21.36
N ASP A 781 -19.13 6.61 -20.15
CA ASP A 781 -18.85 5.56 -19.16
C ASP A 781 -19.34 5.94 -17.75
N PHE A 782 -20.60 6.37 -17.61
CA PHE A 782 -21.19 6.60 -16.28
C PHE A 782 -21.48 5.25 -15.60
N ARG A 783 -20.77 4.93 -14.52
CA ARG A 783 -21.15 3.88 -13.57
C ARG A 783 -21.55 4.57 -12.28
N ALA A 784 -22.85 4.81 -12.09
CA ALA A 784 -23.37 5.06 -10.75
C ALA A 784 -23.14 3.76 -9.96
N ALA A 785 -22.14 3.74 -9.07
CA ALA A 785 -21.55 2.47 -8.64
C ALA A 785 -21.67 2.14 -7.14
N LYS A 786 -21.96 3.12 -6.27
CA LYS A 786 -22.23 2.84 -4.86
C LYS A 786 -23.40 3.62 -4.28
N VAL A 787 -24.22 2.86 -3.58
CA VAL A 787 -25.20 3.33 -2.62
C VAL A 787 -24.70 2.85 -1.26
N PHE A 788 -24.51 3.77 -0.31
CA PHE A 788 -24.12 3.42 1.05
C PHE A 788 -25.34 3.63 1.96
N THR A 789 -25.68 2.58 2.72
CA THR A 789 -26.66 2.62 3.82
C THR A 789 -25.91 2.86 5.11
#